data_AF-A0A1Y2DHS6-F1
#
_entry.id   AF-A0A1Y2DHS6-F1
#
_cell.length_a   1.000
_cell.length_b   1.000
_cell.length_c   1.000
_cell.angle_alpha   90.00
_cell.angle_beta   90.00
_cell.angle_gamma   90.00
#
_symmetry.space_group_name_H-M   'P 1'
#
loop_
_entity.id
_entity.type
_entity.pdbx_description
1 polymer ?
#
loop_
_entity_poly.entity_id
_entity_poly.type
_entity_poly.pdbx_seq_one_letter_code
_entity_poly.pdbx_strand_id
1 'polypeptide(L)'
;MEAFNETKQLTDKRMADQGQTQYVADSLPFQNALTVALTIEAFETLGAGFCNARPGDQLWRIPHGKEHVHLFNYLYEMLETETQIVKLDGDVITRIAMPIPQGHSRDLYEEMLQRFPDQQSADKLMYHARVNLLRVHSGETDGVKLIFGSNEGRNLVSTFYAEWPLNRVLYAQMEDFLTRLTAKLRDTNSISESRPLRILEMGASTGGTTKRVVPLLAQLRVPVKYTFTDLAPLFFRAHEIEQAPEKDLKGTQHFVLASNAVHATHSLCISTGNACKVLRPDGFLLMLEMTRTPYWVDPIFGLFEGWWLFDDGRQHALTHESRWKTDLQAVGYGHVDWTDGERPESDIEKLILAAASSTSRSLIGCMSHSQTPINGCKPKKGSSADCAAREQVVAKYARELTQGFADPLDQLGSPSLSSISQSRRQSRAKCVLITGATGGLGAHLVAESAFRTVVKRVVCLNRRSKQDPTERQRQALRKKDLSHPENLGLSDDVYRSLLADVTHIVHNAWLMHSKWPGKRFEPQLRIMVHLLGLAHDISIQHHDGRLVTFELVFSIATVGHHPLWTGKPVYICERMLDTTLHRYPHRFRATAVRLGQIAGSRINGHWNPMEHVSFLIKSSQTLGALPDFPGTTGWTPDDVAAALIEIAIQPDQVALHPIYHIENPLRQPWSGTMAVLAATLASPQDATGIVPFKEWVQRVCDWPRREDNGPEGANPGYLLVDFLESNFIHMSCGGLRMGTAKAREHSPTLAQLGPVSETLIRLYVSKWKNMRFLA
;
A
#
# COMPACT_ATOMS: atom_id res chain seq x y z
N MET A 1 -19.20 -19.21 -19.84
CA MET A 1 -19.08 -18.94 -18.38
C MET A 1 -18.44 -20.10 -17.63
N GLU A 2 -19.03 -21.30 -17.61
CA GLU A 2 -18.46 -22.45 -16.89
C GLU A 2 -16.99 -22.74 -17.24
N ALA A 3 -16.66 -22.81 -18.54
CA ALA A 3 -15.28 -22.95 -19.01
C ALA A 3 -14.34 -21.86 -18.49
N PHE A 4 -14.82 -20.60 -18.38
CA PHE A 4 -14.02 -19.49 -17.88
C PHE A 4 -13.77 -19.60 -16.38
N ASN A 5 -14.79 -20.00 -15.61
CA ASN A 5 -14.66 -20.21 -14.16
C ASN A 5 -13.66 -21.34 -13.85
N GLU A 6 -13.68 -22.42 -14.62
CA GLU A 6 -12.70 -23.51 -14.50
C GLU A 6 -11.27 -23.02 -14.81
N THR A 7 -11.09 -22.24 -15.88
CA THR A 7 -9.78 -21.63 -16.21
C THR A 7 -9.32 -20.67 -15.12
N LYS A 8 -10.23 -19.83 -14.62
CA LYS A 8 -9.98 -18.84 -13.56
C LYS A 8 -9.49 -19.49 -12.26
N GLN A 9 -10.05 -20.63 -11.88
CA GLN A 9 -9.59 -21.37 -10.68
C GLN A 9 -8.16 -21.89 -10.80
N LEU A 10 -7.59 -21.95 -12.01
CA LEU A 10 -6.25 -22.42 -12.27
C LEU A 10 -5.24 -21.29 -12.49
N THR A 11 -5.60 -20.03 -12.26
CA THR A 11 -4.73 -18.86 -12.53
C THR A 11 -3.34 -19.02 -11.90
N ASP A 12 -3.26 -19.25 -10.59
CA ASP A 12 -1.98 -19.41 -9.90
C ASP A 12 -1.21 -20.65 -10.32
N LYS A 13 -1.91 -21.73 -10.71
CA LYS A 13 -1.29 -22.93 -11.26
C LYS A 13 -0.64 -22.61 -12.61
N ARG A 14 -1.31 -21.86 -13.49
CA ARG A 14 -0.75 -21.46 -14.79
C ARG A 14 0.48 -20.56 -14.63
N MET A 15 0.49 -19.70 -13.61
CA MET A 15 1.68 -18.93 -13.26
C MET A 15 2.84 -19.84 -12.83
N ALA A 16 2.55 -20.82 -11.97
CA ALA A 16 3.54 -21.81 -11.54
C ALA A 16 4.08 -22.66 -12.71
N ASP A 17 3.20 -23.10 -13.62
CA ASP A 17 3.57 -23.87 -14.82
C ASP A 17 4.55 -23.09 -15.73
N GLN A 18 4.49 -21.75 -15.73
CA GLN A 18 5.40 -20.88 -16.49
C GLN A 18 6.59 -20.34 -15.66
N GLY A 19 6.75 -20.80 -14.41
CA GLY A 19 7.82 -20.34 -13.51
C GLY A 19 7.65 -18.91 -12.98
N GLN A 20 6.50 -18.27 -13.21
CA GLN A 20 6.26 -16.86 -12.88
C GLN A 20 5.60 -16.71 -11.50
N THR A 21 6.30 -17.15 -10.47
CA THR A 21 5.77 -17.14 -9.09
C THR A 21 6.52 -16.23 -8.13
N GLN A 22 7.64 -15.66 -8.59
CA GLN A 22 8.49 -14.74 -7.86
C GLN A 22 8.82 -13.48 -8.68
N TYR A 23 8.15 -13.27 -9.82
CA TYR A 23 8.47 -12.14 -10.70
C TYR A 23 8.37 -10.80 -9.95
N VAL A 24 7.31 -10.62 -9.16
CA VAL A 24 7.09 -9.38 -8.38
C VAL A 24 8.13 -9.22 -7.26
N ALA A 25 8.55 -10.32 -6.64
CA ALA A 25 9.49 -10.29 -5.51
C ALA A 25 10.95 -10.16 -5.95
N ASP A 26 11.32 -10.76 -7.09
CA ASP A 26 12.70 -10.94 -7.49
C ASP A 26 13.08 -10.09 -8.71
N SER A 27 12.41 -10.24 -9.86
CA SER A 27 12.83 -9.59 -11.11
C SER A 27 12.35 -8.14 -11.24
N LEU A 28 11.09 -7.87 -10.88
CA LEU A 28 10.50 -6.53 -11.00
C LEU A 28 11.29 -5.45 -10.25
N PRO A 29 11.78 -5.66 -9.00
CA PRO A 29 12.62 -4.67 -8.33
C PRO A 29 13.93 -4.36 -9.07
N PHE A 30 14.52 -5.35 -9.75
CA PHE A 30 15.73 -5.16 -10.55
C PHE A 30 15.44 -4.38 -11.84
N GLN A 31 14.34 -4.69 -12.52
CA GLN A 31 13.87 -3.91 -13.68
C GLN A 31 13.59 -2.45 -13.30
N ASN A 32 13.00 -2.22 -12.13
CA ASN A 32 12.78 -0.88 -11.59
C ASN A 32 14.11 -0.16 -11.31
N ALA A 33 15.07 -0.83 -10.68
CA ALA A 33 16.39 -0.26 -10.41
C ALA A 33 17.14 0.11 -11.71
N LEU A 34 17.09 -0.75 -12.72
CA LEU A 34 17.67 -0.46 -14.03
C LEU A 34 16.95 0.71 -14.72
N THR A 35 15.63 0.77 -14.65
CA THR A 35 14.83 1.89 -15.20
C THR A 35 15.23 3.22 -14.57
N VAL A 36 15.40 3.24 -13.25
CA VAL A 36 15.88 4.41 -12.50
C VAL A 36 17.29 4.81 -12.95
N ALA A 37 18.22 3.86 -13.02
CA ALA A 37 19.60 4.13 -13.45
C ALA A 37 19.65 4.72 -14.87
N LEU A 38 18.95 4.10 -15.82
CA LEU A 38 18.83 4.58 -17.21
C LEU A 38 18.22 5.98 -17.28
N THR A 39 17.26 6.30 -16.41
CA THR A 39 16.63 7.62 -16.35
C THR A 39 17.58 8.68 -15.83
N ILE A 40 18.28 8.39 -14.73
CA ILE A 40 19.25 9.31 -14.13
C ILE A 40 20.40 9.56 -15.09
N GLU A 41 20.97 8.53 -15.71
CA GLU A 41 22.07 8.69 -16.69
C GLU A 41 21.65 9.51 -17.92
N ALA A 42 20.45 9.27 -18.44
CA ALA A 42 19.92 10.06 -19.54
C ALA A 42 19.71 11.52 -19.14
N PHE A 43 19.13 11.78 -17.97
CA PHE A 43 18.87 13.15 -17.52
C PHE A 43 20.16 13.89 -17.12
N GLU A 44 21.16 13.21 -16.56
CA GLU A 44 22.50 13.77 -16.35
C GLU A 44 23.13 14.20 -17.67
N THR A 45 23.01 13.37 -18.71
CA THR A 45 23.49 13.72 -20.05
C THR A 45 22.74 14.92 -20.65
N LEU A 46 21.46 15.09 -20.30
CA LEU A 46 20.64 16.26 -20.67
C LEU A 46 20.85 17.47 -19.75
N GLY A 47 21.73 17.38 -18.75
CA GLY A 47 22.12 18.50 -17.89
C GLY A 47 21.21 18.74 -16.69
N ALA A 48 20.48 17.73 -16.19
CA ALA A 48 19.63 17.87 -15.00
C ALA A 48 20.42 18.16 -13.71
N GLY A 49 21.67 17.68 -13.62
CA GLY A 49 22.61 18.01 -12.55
C GLY A 49 22.33 17.38 -11.18
N PHE A 50 21.63 16.23 -11.12
CA PHE A 50 21.39 15.48 -9.88
C PHE A 50 22.69 15.17 -9.13
N CYS A 51 23.73 14.72 -9.84
CA CYS A 51 24.99 14.24 -9.27
C CYS A 51 25.74 15.30 -8.48
N ASN A 52 25.61 16.57 -8.87
CA ASN A 52 26.32 17.69 -8.26
C ASN A 52 25.45 18.51 -7.30
N ALA A 53 24.13 18.30 -7.32
CA ALA A 53 23.17 19.04 -6.51
C ALA A 53 23.18 18.60 -5.04
N ARG A 54 23.10 19.58 -4.15
CA ARG A 54 22.96 19.38 -2.71
C ARG A 54 21.49 19.24 -2.33
N PRO A 55 21.18 18.60 -1.21
CA PRO A 55 19.81 18.57 -0.70
C PRO A 55 19.27 19.99 -0.47
N GLY A 56 18.10 20.28 -1.02
CA GLY A 56 17.47 21.60 -1.02
C GLY A 56 17.68 22.39 -2.32
N ASP A 57 18.64 22.00 -3.16
CA ASP A 57 18.87 22.67 -4.44
C ASP A 57 17.70 22.42 -5.39
N GLN A 58 17.33 23.46 -6.14
CA GLN A 58 16.38 23.33 -7.24
C GLN A 58 17.11 22.80 -8.48
N LEU A 59 16.56 21.76 -9.08
CA LEU A 59 17.09 21.13 -10.28
C LEU A 59 16.40 21.71 -11.51
N TRP A 60 17.13 21.73 -12.62
CA TRP A 60 16.58 22.16 -13.89
C TRP A 60 15.68 21.07 -14.47
N ARG A 61 14.45 21.43 -14.87
CA ARG A 61 13.57 20.53 -15.61
C ARG A 61 14.09 20.40 -17.03
N ILE A 62 14.33 19.17 -17.48
CA ILE A 62 14.83 18.93 -18.83
C ILE A 62 13.86 19.53 -19.87
N PRO A 63 14.28 20.45 -20.75
CA PRO A 63 13.42 21.03 -21.77
C PRO A 63 13.03 19.98 -22.81
N HIS A 64 11.75 19.78 -23.08
CA HIS A 64 11.26 18.79 -24.05
C HIS A 64 10.08 19.36 -24.86
N GLY A 65 9.85 18.81 -26.05
CA GLY A 65 8.70 19.15 -26.88
C GLY A 65 7.36 18.69 -26.28
N LYS A 66 6.25 19.22 -26.79
CA LYS A 66 4.90 18.92 -26.28
C LYS A 66 4.55 17.44 -26.39
N GLU A 67 5.08 16.79 -27.42
CA GLU A 67 4.97 15.37 -27.72
C GLU A 67 5.60 14.45 -26.63
N HIS A 68 6.43 14.99 -25.74
CA HIS A 68 7.14 14.23 -24.71
C HIS A 68 6.77 14.63 -23.28
N VAL A 69 5.83 15.56 -23.10
CA VAL A 69 5.40 16.07 -21.78
C VAL A 69 4.99 14.94 -20.84
N HIS A 70 4.14 14.03 -21.31
CA HIS A 70 3.63 12.96 -20.46
C HIS A 70 4.73 12.00 -20.02
N LEU A 71 5.61 11.60 -20.94
CA LEU A 71 6.73 10.72 -20.62
C LEU A 71 7.70 11.37 -19.63
N PHE A 72 8.12 12.62 -19.85
CA PHE A 72 9.07 13.28 -18.94
C PHE A 72 8.45 13.53 -17.57
N ASN A 73 7.18 13.91 -17.50
CA ASN A 73 6.46 14.04 -16.23
C ASN A 73 6.43 12.72 -15.47
N TYR A 74 6.06 11.63 -16.15
CA TYR A 74 6.08 10.30 -15.58
C TYR A 74 7.47 9.91 -15.06
N LEU A 75 8.54 10.18 -15.81
CA LEU A 75 9.90 9.85 -15.38
C LEU A 75 10.32 10.63 -14.12
N TYR A 76 9.93 11.90 -14.00
CA TYR A 76 10.15 12.66 -12.76
C TYR A 76 9.32 12.14 -11.59
N GLU A 77 8.04 11.84 -11.82
CA GLU A 77 7.15 11.26 -10.80
C GLU A 77 7.70 9.92 -10.30
N MET A 78 8.15 9.06 -11.21
CA MET A 78 8.82 7.80 -10.90
C MET A 78 10.08 8.03 -10.04
N LEU A 79 10.91 9.02 -10.37
CA LEU A 79 12.09 9.33 -9.55
C LEU A 79 11.69 9.82 -8.14
N GLU A 80 10.63 10.60 -8.00
CA GLU A 80 10.10 11.02 -6.70
C GLU A 80 9.56 9.82 -5.90
N THR A 81 8.72 8.99 -6.51
CA THR A 81 8.02 7.90 -5.80
C THR A 81 8.94 6.74 -5.45
N GLU A 82 9.81 6.34 -6.38
CA GLU A 82 10.63 5.12 -6.22
C GLU A 82 11.93 5.35 -5.47
N THR A 83 12.55 6.50 -5.68
CA THR A 83 13.90 6.75 -5.16
C THR A 83 13.92 7.82 -4.10
N GLN A 84 12.91 8.70 -4.10
CA GLN A 84 12.89 9.91 -3.29
C GLN A 84 14.21 10.68 -3.43
N ILE A 85 14.82 10.75 -4.62
CA ILE A 85 15.99 11.62 -4.88
C ILE A 85 15.58 13.05 -5.23
N VAL A 86 14.33 13.23 -5.66
CA VAL A 86 13.69 14.51 -5.92
C VAL A 86 12.33 14.61 -5.25
N LYS A 87 11.92 15.85 -4.98
CA LYS A 87 10.55 16.22 -4.63
C LYS A 87 9.98 17.12 -5.74
N LEU A 88 8.76 16.85 -6.17
CA LEU A 88 8.03 17.66 -7.14
C LEU A 88 7.04 18.59 -6.43
N ASP A 89 7.04 19.86 -6.82
CA ASP A 89 6.04 20.84 -6.41
C ASP A 89 5.64 21.67 -7.64
N GLY A 90 4.67 21.15 -8.40
CA GLY A 90 4.33 21.64 -9.73
C GLY A 90 5.51 21.49 -10.71
N ASP A 91 6.04 22.62 -11.18
CA ASP A 91 7.22 22.67 -12.06
C ASP A 91 8.56 22.73 -11.33
N VAL A 92 8.53 22.88 -10.01
CA VAL A 92 9.75 22.97 -9.19
C VAL A 92 10.20 21.56 -8.80
N ILE A 93 11.42 21.21 -9.20
CA ILE A 93 12.07 19.95 -8.83
C ILE A 93 13.14 20.26 -7.79
N THR A 94 13.05 19.65 -6.61
CA THR A 94 14.00 19.89 -5.52
C THR A 94 14.78 18.62 -5.20
N ARG A 95 16.11 18.70 -5.18
CA ARG A 95 16.99 17.62 -4.74
C ARG A 95 16.77 17.36 -3.25
N ILE A 96 16.57 16.10 -2.86
CA ILE A 96 16.40 15.72 -1.45
C ILE A 96 17.59 14.90 -0.94
N ALA A 97 17.69 14.68 0.38
CA ALA A 97 18.88 14.11 1.01
C ALA A 97 19.13 12.61 0.72
N MET A 98 18.31 11.97 -0.11
CA MET A 98 18.52 10.58 -0.51
C MET A 98 19.70 10.45 -1.47
N PRO A 99 20.60 9.48 -1.27
CA PRO A 99 21.71 9.25 -2.18
C PRO A 99 21.20 8.80 -3.56
N ILE A 100 21.91 9.21 -4.61
CA ILE A 100 21.67 8.68 -5.95
C ILE A 100 22.07 7.21 -5.97
N PRO A 101 21.22 6.30 -6.49
CA PRO A 101 21.57 4.89 -6.66
C PRO A 101 22.95 4.73 -7.32
N GLN A 102 23.79 3.89 -6.74
CA GLN A 102 25.13 3.62 -7.24
C GLN A 102 25.10 2.42 -8.19
N GLY A 103 25.87 2.48 -9.28
CA GLY A 103 25.97 1.41 -10.30
C GLY A 103 25.57 1.91 -11.69
N HIS A 104 26.33 1.50 -12.72
CA HIS A 104 26.03 1.85 -14.09
C HIS A 104 24.86 1.02 -14.63
N SER A 105 23.98 1.64 -15.41
CA SER A 105 22.85 0.96 -16.03
C SER A 105 23.28 -0.25 -16.87
N ARG A 106 24.45 -0.18 -17.51
CA ARG A 106 25.04 -1.28 -18.27
C ARG A 106 25.34 -2.50 -17.39
N ASP A 107 25.93 -2.30 -16.21
CA ASP A 107 26.28 -3.39 -15.31
C ASP A 107 25.01 -4.06 -14.77
N LEU A 108 24.01 -3.26 -14.39
CA LEU A 108 22.70 -3.74 -13.95
C LEU A 108 21.99 -4.52 -15.06
N TYR A 109 22.07 -4.05 -16.30
CA TYR A 109 21.51 -4.74 -17.46
C TYR A 109 22.19 -6.09 -17.72
N GLU A 110 23.52 -6.13 -17.69
CA GLU A 110 24.27 -7.37 -17.87
C GLU A 110 24.00 -8.38 -16.73
N GLU A 111 23.90 -7.92 -15.48
CA GLU A 111 23.48 -8.76 -14.34
C GLU A 111 22.06 -9.29 -14.54
N MET A 112 21.11 -8.45 -14.98
CA MET A 112 19.72 -8.85 -15.16
C MET A 112 19.57 -9.92 -16.24
N LEU A 113 20.28 -9.79 -17.37
CA LEU A 113 20.29 -10.80 -18.43
C LEU A 113 20.83 -12.15 -17.95
N GLN A 114 21.79 -12.15 -17.01
CA GLN A 114 22.36 -13.36 -16.43
C GLN A 114 21.46 -13.98 -15.35
N ARG A 115 20.90 -13.14 -14.48
CA ARG A 115 20.14 -13.54 -13.29
C ARG A 115 18.71 -13.95 -13.61
N PHE A 116 18.09 -13.30 -14.58
CA PHE A 116 16.69 -13.51 -14.97
C PHE A 116 16.58 -13.76 -16.49
N PRO A 117 17.16 -14.87 -16.99
CA PRO A 117 17.22 -15.15 -18.42
C PRO A 117 15.83 -15.32 -19.09
N ASP A 118 14.80 -15.61 -18.30
CA ASP A 118 13.41 -15.71 -18.75
C ASP A 118 12.76 -14.34 -19.02
N GLN A 119 13.29 -13.26 -18.44
CA GLN A 119 12.75 -11.89 -18.57
C GLN A 119 13.40 -11.08 -19.69
N GLN A 120 14.41 -11.65 -20.37
CA GLN A 120 15.23 -10.94 -21.36
C GLN A 120 14.42 -10.28 -22.50
N SER A 121 13.24 -10.79 -22.84
CA SER A 121 12.39 -10.20 -23.87
C SER A 121 11.91 -8.79 -23.50
N ALA A 122 11.52 -8.58 -22.24
CA ALA A 122 11.18 -7.27 -21.69
C ALA A 122 12.44 -6.41 -21.51
N ASP A 123 13.49 -7.01 -20.94
CA ASP A 123 14.72 -6.31 -20.57
C ASP A 123 15.47 -5.70 -21.75
N LYS A 124 15.61 -6.47 -22.83
CA LYS A 124 16.28 -6.03 -24.06
C LYS A 124 15.48 -4.91 -24.73
N LEU A 125 14.15 -5.01 -24.74
CA LEU A 125 13.28 -3.98 -25.30
C LEU A 125 13.37 -2.69 -24.47
N MET A 126 13.30 -2.80 -23.14
CA MET A 126 13.50 -1.68 -22.22
C MET A 126 14.85 -1.02 -22.46
N TYR A 127 15.93 -1.78 -22.41
CA TYR A 127 17.27 -1.24 -22.58
C TYR A 127 17.44 -0.55 -23.93
N HIS A 128 16.97 -1.19 -25.03
CA HIS A 128 16.99 -0.60 -26.38
C HIS A 128 16.22 0.73 -26.45
N ALA A 129 15.01 0.80 -25.89
CA ALA A 129 14.23 2.03 -25.86
C ALA A 129 14.96 3.15 -25.10
N ARG A 130 15.60 2.80 -23.98
CA ARG A 130 16.15 3.76 -23.02
C ARG A 130 17.53 4.29 -23.34
N VAL A 131 18.43 3.47 -23.87
CA VAL A 131 19.73 3.97 -24.34
C VAL A 131 19.60 4.90 -25.55
N ASN A 132 18.45 4.84 -26.25
CA ASN A 132 18.14 5.73 -27.37
C ASN A 132 17.27 6.94 -26.97
N LEU A 133 16.96 7.14 -25.68
CA LEU A 133 16.10 8.26 -25.23
C LEU A 133 16.65 9.63 -25.68
N LEU A 134 17.97 9.82 -25.68
CA LEU A 134 18.61 11.06 -26.14
C LEU A 134 18.35 11.35 -27.63
N ARG A 135 18.34 10.32 -28.47
CA ARG A 135 18.07 10.43 -29.92
C ARG A 135 16.60 10.73 -30.19
N VAL A 136 15.71 10.20 -29.35
CA VAL A 136 14.29 10.57 -29.38
C VAL A 136 14.11 12.02 -28.95
N HIS A 137 14.73 12.39 -27.82
CA HIS A 137 14.66 13.73 -27.26
C HIS A 137 15.20 14.83 -28.20
N SER A 138 16.28 14.55 -28.94
CA SER A 138 16.86 15.48 -29.91
C SER A 138 16.07 15.58 -31.22
N GLY A 139 15.07 14.73 -31.42
CA GLY A 139 14.31 14.61 -32.67
C GLY A 139 15.05 13.89 -33.79
N GLU A 140 16.21 13.26 -33.53
CA GLU A 140 16.94 12.44 -34.52
C GLU A 140 16.10 11.23 -34.96
N THR A 141 15.36 10.65 -34.03
CA THR A 141 14.34 9.62 -34.27
C THR A 141 13.10 9.91 -33.43
N ASP A 142 12.03 9.17 -33.65
CA ASP A 142 10.87 9.12 -32.76
C ASP A 142 10.69 7.68 -32.22
N GLY A 143 9.82 7.51 -31.23
CA GLY A 143 9.55 6.20 -30.62
C GLY A 143 9.08 5.15 -31.62
N VAL A 144 8.20 5.55 -32.55
CA VAL A 144 7.66 4.65 -33.58
C VAL A 144 8.76 4.18 -34.53
N LYS A 145 9.59 5.08 -35.04
CA LYS A 145 10.73 4.74 -35.90
C LYS A 145 11.79 3.93 -35.15
N LEU A 146 12.03 4.21 -33.88
CA LEU A 146 12.98 3.46 -33.07
C LEU A 146 12.56 1.98 -32.96
N ILE A 147 11.31 1.74 -32.54
CA ILE A 147 10.82 0.38 -32.28
C ILE A 147 10.37 -0.32 -33.57
N PHE A 148 9.66 0.34 -34.48
CA PHE A 148 9.10 -0.28 -35.67
C PHE A 148 9.86 0.00 -36.96
N GLY A 149 10.78 0.97 -36.99
CA GLY A 149 11.56 1.32 -38.18
C GLY A 149 12.74 0.38 -38.45
N SER A 150 13.32 -0.21 -37.41
CA SER A 150 14.46 -1.13 -37.52
C SER A 150 14.05 -2.61 -37.43
N ASN A 151 14.83 -3.51 -38.03
CA ASN A 151 14.64 -4.96 -37.87
C ASN A 151 14.83 -5.38 -36.40
N GLU A 152 15.81 -4.79 -35.72
CA GLU A 152 16.10 -5.07 -34.31
C GLU A 152 14.91 -4.71 -33.41
N GLY A 153 14.42 -3.47 -33.49
CA GLY A 153 13.28 -3.02 -32.69
C GLY A 153 12.02 -3.85 -32.94
N ARG A 154 11.71 -4.17 -34.21
CA ARG A 154 10.55 -5.01 -34.57
C ARG A 154 10.66 -6.41 -33.97
N ASN A 155 11.86 -7.00 -33.99
CA ASN A 155 12.11 -8.29 -33.38
C ASN A 155 11.95 -8.21 -31.86
N LEU A 156 12.52 -7.20 -31.20
CA LEU A 156 12.41 -7.02 -29.75
C LEU A 156 10.96 -6.89 -29.28
N VAL A 157 10.17 -6.00 -29.89
CA VAL A 157 8.76 -5.80 -29.48
C VAL A 157 7.88 -7.02 -29.81
N SER A 158 8.13 -7.69 -30.94
CA SER A 158 7.42 -8.92 -31.30
C SER A 158 7.75 -10.06 -30.32
N THR A 159 9.01 -10.23 -29.95
CA THR A 159 9.44 -11.21 -28.94
C THR A 159 8.88 -10.88 -27.56
N PHE A 160 8.79 -9.61 -27.17
CA PHE A 160 8.14 -9.22 -25.92
C PHE A 160 6.67 -9.67 -25.87
N TYR A 161 5.87 -9.28 -26.88
CA TYR A 161 4.45 -9.65 -26.91
C TYR A 161 4.24 -11.16 -27.01
N ALA A 162 5.11 -11.89 -27.71
CA ALA A 162 4.96 -13.34 -27.88
C ALA A 162 5.49 -14.16 -26.69
N GLU A 163 6.61 -13.75 -26.11
CA GLU A 163 7.44 -14.61 -25.26
C GLU A 163 7.66 -14.09 -23.83
N TRP A 164 7.25 -12.85 -23.51
CA TRP A 164 7.33 -12.38 -22.12
C TRP A 164 6.55 -13.33 -21.20
N PRO A 165 7.14 -13.79 -20.08
CA PRO A 165 6.54 -14.91 -19.34
C PRO A 165 5.14 -14.65 -18.80
N LEU A 166 4.79 -13.41 -18.38
CA LEU A 166 3.43 -13.10 -17.97
C LEU A 166 2.45 -13.14 -19.15
N ASN A 167 2.79 -12.56 -20.31
CA ASN A 167 2.01 -12.75 -21.54
C ASN A 167 1.75 -14.24 -21.84
N ARG A 168 2.77 -15.08 -21.66
CA ARG A 168 2.65 -16.55 -21.87
C ARG A 168 1.72 -17.22 -20.87
N VAL A 169 1.65 -16.77 -19.62
CA VAL A 169 0.66 -17.24 -18.65
C VAL A 169 -0.75 -16.95 -19.17
N LEU A 170 -1.00 -15.73 -19.65
CA LEU A 170 -2.31 -15.30 -20.14
C LEU A 170 -2.69 -16.02 -21.45
N TYR A 171 -1.73 -16.27 -22.34
CA TYR A 171 -1.96 -17.13 -23.51
C TYR A 171 -2.31 -18.56 -23.10
N ALA A 172 -1.62 -19.14 -22.13
CA ALA A 172 -1.96 -20.48 -21.63
C ALA A 172 -3.36 -20.52 -20.98
N GLN A 173 -3.79 -19.45 -20.30
CA GLN A 173 -5.15 -19.31 -19.79
C GLN A 173 -6.17 -19.22 -20.93
N MET A 174 -5.90 -18.42 -21.97
CA MET A 174 -6.75 -18.31 -23.15
C MET A 174 -6.89 -19.65 -23.89
N GLU A 175 -5.79 -20.40 -24.03
CA GLU A 175 -5.77 -21.74 -24.63
C GLU A 175 -6.60 -22.74 -23.81
N ASP A 176 -6.44 -22.74 -22.48
CA ASP A 176 -7.22 -23.58 -21.56
C ASP A 176 -8.72 -23.25 -21.64
N PHE A 177 -9.06 -21.96 -21.65
CA PHE A 177 -10.44 -21.49 -21.80
C PHE A 177 -11.06 -21.97 -23.12
N LEU A 178 -10.38 -21.76 -24.25
CA LEU A 178 -10.88 -22.16 -25.57
C LEU A 178 -10.99 -23.69 -25.70
N THR A 179 -10.06 -24.44 -25.10
CA THR A 179 -10.12 -25.91 -25.06
C THR A 179 -11.36 -26.39 -24.31
N ARG A 180 -11.59 -25.87 -23.09
CA ARG A 180 -12.78 -26.22 -22.28
C ARG A 180 -14.08 -25.79 -22.96
N LEU A 181 -14.09 -24.59 -23.52
CA LEU A 181 -15.25 -24.04 -24.22
C LEU A 181 -15.62 -24.94 -25.40
N THR A 182 -14.67 -25.28 -26.25
CA THR A 182 -14.95 -26.08 -27.46
C THR A 182 -15.32 -27.52 -27.13
N ALA A 183 -14.84 -28.09 -26.03
CA ALA A 183 -15.32 -29.38 -25.53
C ALA A 183 -16.81 -29.30 -25.16
N LYS A 184 -17.20 -28.32 -24.32
CA LYS A 184 -18.61 -28.14 -23.91
C LYS A 184 -19.54 -27.78 -25.08
N LEU A 185 -19.05 -27.07 -26.10
CA LEU A 185 -19.83 -26.75 -27.30
C LEU A 185 -20.01 -27.95 -28.24
N ARG A 186 -19.07 -28.90 -28.24
CA ARG A 186 -19.25 -30.18 -28.95
C ARG A 186 -20.29 -31.07 -28.27
N ASP A 187 -20.23 -31.17 -26.94
CA ASP A 187 -21.18 -31.99 -26.17
C ASP A 187 -22.64 -31.54 -26.37
N THR A 188 -22.84 -30.26 -26.67
CA THR A 188 -24.16 -29.67 -26.92
C THR A 188 -24.55 -29.58 -28.40
N ASN A 189 -23.70 -30.06 -29.33
CA ASN A 189 -23.86 -29.90 -30.78
C ASN A 189 -24.11 -28.44 -31.22
N SER A 190 -23.55 -27.48 -30.48
CA SER A 190 -23.76 -26.04 -30.72
C SER A 190 -22.94 -25.50 -31.89
N ILE A 191 -21.85 -26.19 -32.27
CA ILE A 191 -20.99 -25.85 -33.41
C ILE A 191 -21.02 -27.01 -34.42
N SER A 192 -21.11 -26.67 -35.70
CA SER A 192 -21.04 -27.59 -36.83
C SER A 192 -20.41 -26.91 -38.05
N GLU A 193 -20.12 -27.64 -39.13
CA GLU A 193 -19.65 -27.06 -40.40
C GLU A 193 -20.59 -25.98 -40.95
N SER A 194 -21.90 -26.15 -40.76
CA SER A 194 -22.91 -25.16 -41.16
C SER A 194 -23.05 -23.98 -40.17
N ARG A 195 -22.52 -24.12 -38.95
CA ARG A 195 -22.57 -23.12 -37.88
C ARG A 195 -21.21 -23.00 -37.20
N PRO A 196 -20.18 -22.47 -37.90
CA PRO A 196 -18.84 -22.38 -37.35
C PRO A 196 -18.76 -21.35 -36.21
N LEU A 197 -17.85 -21.59 -35.27
CA LEU A 197 -17.46 -20.59 -34.28
C LEU A 197 -16.87 -19.37 -35.01
N ARG A 198 -17.28 -18.16 -34.62
CA ARG A 198 -16.86 -16.91 -35.30
C ARG A 198 -16.09 -16.06 -34.31
N ILE A 199 -14.82 -15.83 -34.60
CA ILE A 199 -13.90 -15.11 -33.74
C ILE A 199 -13.33 -13.95 -34.55
N LEU A 200 -13.44 -12.74 -34.01
CA LEU A 200 -12.77 -11.55 -34.52
C LEU A 200 -11.66 -11.17 -33.55
N GLU A 201 -10.44 -10.97 -34.03
CA GLU A 201 -9.34 -10.41 -33.24
C GLU A 201 -9.15 -8.94 -33.64
N MET A 202 -9.30 -8.04 -32.68
CA MET A 202 -9.10 -6.60 -32.82
C MET A 202 -7.75 -6.19 -32.25
N GLY A 203 -6.99 -5.37 -32.98
CA GLY A 203 -5.66 -4.92 -32.56
C GLY A 203 -4.65 -6.07 -32.52
N ALA A 204 -4.72 -6.98 -33.50
CA ALA A 204 -3.92 -8.20 -33.50
C ALA A 204 -2.41 -7.94 -33.71
N SER A 205 -2.06 -6.78 -34.28
CA SER A 205 -0.72 -6.24 -34.41
C SER A 205 0.31 -7.27 -34.92
N THR A 206 1.30 -7.62 -34.09
CA THR A 206 2.37 -8.59 -34.39
C THR A 206 1.89 -10.05 -34.47
N GLY A 207 0.62 -10.31 -34.14
CA GLY A 207 0.01 -11.64 -34.16
C GLY A 207 0.38 -12.52 -32.96
N GLY A 208 0.80 -11.93 -31.84
CA GLY A 208 1.18 -12.67 -30.62
C GLY A 208 0.08 -13.62 -30.13
N THR A 209 -1.15 -13.12 -30.05
CA THR A 209 -2.34 -13.94 -29.69
C THR A 209 -2.71 -14.90 -30.82
N THR A 210 -2.75 -14.42 -32.07
CA THR A 210 -3.04 -15.23 -33.27
C THR A 210 -2.16 -16.48 -33.37
N LYS A 211 -0.85 -16.34 -33.11
CA LYS A 211 0.17 -17.42 -33.16
C LYS A 211 -0.11 -18.55 -32.16
N ARG A 212 -0.87 -18.27 -31.10
CA ARG A 212 -1.28 -19.24 -30.08
C ARG A 212 -2.66 -19.83 -30.38
N VAL A 213 -3.63 -18.96 -30.66
CA VAL A 213 -5.03 -19.33 -30.79
C VAL A 213 -5.33 -20.09 -32.08
N VAL A 214 -4.80 -19.66 -33.24
CA VAL A 214 -5.13 -20.30 -34.54
C VAL A 214 -4.63 -21.74 -34.61
N PRO A 215 -3.37 -22.08 -34.25
CA PRO A 215 -2.92 -23.48 -34.22
C PRO A 215 -3.72 -24.34 -33.25
N LEU A 216 -4.08 -23.80 -32.07
CA LEU A 216 -4.93 -24.51 -31.11
C LEU A 216 -6.30 -24.85 -31.72
N LEU A 217 -6.97 -23.89 -32.36
CA LEU A 217 -8.27 -24.12 -32.99
C LEU A 217 -8.20 -25.18 -34.09
N ALA A 218 -7.11 -25.18 -34.88
CA ALA A 218 -6.85 -26.21 -35.89
C ALA A 218 -6.63 -27.59 -35.24
N GLN A 219 -5.85 -27.68 -34.17
CA GLN A 219 -5.62 -28.91 -33.41
C GLN A 219 -6.90 -29.46 -32.80
N LEU A 220 -7.76 -28.57 -32.30
CA LEU A 220 -9.06 -28.93 -31.73
C LEU A 220 -10.03 -29.43 -32.81
N ARG A 221 -9.79 -29.18 -34.11
CA ARG A 221 -10.67 -29.56 -35.24
C ARG A 221 -12.10 -29.02 -35.08
N VAL A 222 -12.21 -27.75 -34.66
CA VAL A 222 -13.50 -27.07 -34.52
C VAL A 222 -13.77 -26.26 -35.78
N PRO A 223 -14.97 -26.35 -36.39
CA PRO A 223 -15.35 -25.45 -37.48
C PRO A 223 -15.30 -23.99 -37.00
N VAL A 224 -14.38 -23.20 -37.56
CA VAL A 224 -14.12 -21.83 -37.09
C VAL A 224 -13.89 -20.87 -38.26
N LYS A 225 -14.40 -19.65 -38.12
CA LYS A 225 -14.04 -18.49 -38.95
C LYS A 225 -13.31 -17.49 -38.06
N TYR A 226 -12.01 -17.36 -38.28
CA TYR A 226 -11.15 -16.43 -37.56
C TYR A 226 -10.88 -15.20 -38.44
N THR A 227 -11.27 -14.02 -37.98
CA THR A 227 -11.07 -12.76 -38.70
C THR A 227 -10.01 -11.95 -37.96
N PHE A 228 -8.83 -11.81 -38.57
CA PHE A 228 -7.72 -11.01 -38.05
C PHE A 228 -7.90 -9.55 -38.51
N THR A 229 -7.82 -8.60 -37.58
CA THR A 229 -7.89 -7.17 -37.88
C THR A 229 -6.89 -6.34 -37.09
N ASP A 230 -6.39 -5.27 -37.71
CA ASP A 230 -5.49 -4.30 -37.10
C ASP A 230 -5.65 -2.91 -37.75
N LEU A 231 -5.00 -1.88 -37.20
CA LEU A 231 -4.94 -0.52 -37.75
C LEU A 231 -4.03 -0.44 -39.00
N ALA A 232 -2.95 -1.24 -39.07
CA ALA A 232 -2.00 -1.18 -40.17
C ALA A 232 -2.46 -2.05 -41.38
N PRO A 233 -2.62 -1.50 -42.59
CA PRO A 233 -3.24 -2.19 -43.74
C PRO A 233 -2.35 -3.19 -44.48
N LEU A 234 -1.23 -3.66 -43.88
CA LEU A 234 -0.18 -4.29 -44.67
C LEU A 234 -0.54 -5.67 -45.24
N PHE A 235 -1.47 -6.45 -44.65
CA PHE A 235 -1.86 -7.77 -45.21
C PHE A 235 -3.29 -8.26 -44.86
N PHE A 236 -4.10 -7.52 -44.09
CA PHE A 236 -5.38 -7.99 -43.55
C PHE A 236 -6.48 -6.92 -43.56
N ARG A 237 -7.72 -7.27 -43.20
CA ARG A 237 -8.84 -6.32 -43.10
C ARG A 237 -8.52 -5.26 -42.04
N ALA A 238 -8.38 -4.02 -42.47
CA ALA A 238 -8.21 -2.90 -41.55
C ALA A 238 -9.50 -2.68 -40.75
N HIS A 239 -9.39 -2.63 -39.43
CA HIS A 239 -10.52 -2.30 -38.56
C HIS A 239 -10.00 -1.49 -37.37
N GLU A 240 -10.47 -0.25 -37.26
CA GLU A 240 -10.16 0.63 -36.15
C GLU A 240 -11.18 0.42 -35.03
N ILE A 241 -10.70 0.19 -33.81
CA ILE A 241 -11.52 -0.18 -32.65
C ILE A 241 -12.53 0.93 -32.29
N GLU A 242 -12.15 2.19 -32.47
CA GLU A 242 -13.00 3.37 -32.17
C GLU A 242 -14.07 3.64 -33.24
N GLN A 243 -13.96 3.01 -34.41
CA GLN A 243 -14.95 3.17 -35.46
C GLN A 243 -16.15 2.23 -35.27
N ALA A 244 -17.33 2.74 -35.61
CA ALA A 244 -18.53 1.91 -35.62
C ALA A 244 -18.35 0.74 -36.60
N PRO A 245 -18.71 -0.50 -36.23
CA PRO A 245 -18.49 -1.63 -37.09
C PRO A 245 -19.31 -1.56 -38.37
N GLU A 246 -18.73 -2.04 -39.46
CA GLU A 246 -19.40 -2.19 -40.74
C GLU A 246 -20.65 -3.09 -40.62
N LYS A 247 -21.60 -2.90 -41.55
CA LYS A 247 -22.91 -3.60 -41.48
C LYS A 247 -22.78 -5.13 -41.50
N ASP A 248 -21.75 -5.67 -42.15
CA ASP A 248 -21.48 -7.10 -42.25
C ASP A 248 -20.87 -7.70 -40.96
N LEU A 249 -20.34 -6.88 -40.05
CA LEU A 249 -19.77 -7.32 -38.78
C LEU A 249 -20.76 -7.23 -37.60
N LYS A 250 -21.78 -6.38 -37.69
CA LYS A 250 -22.75 -6.18 -36.60
C LYS A 250 -23.49 -7.47 -36.23
N GLY A 251 -23.46 -7.84 -34.95
CA GLY A 251 -24.18 -9.00 -34.43
C GLY A 251 -23.72 -10.34 -34.99
N THR A 252 -22.47 -10.46 -35.47
CA THR A 252 -22.01 -11.63 -36.20
C THR A 252 -21.04 -12.53 -35.44
N GLN A 253 -20.30 -11.99 -34.47
CA GLN A 253 -19.20 -12.70 -33.83
C GLN A 253 -19.63 -13.38 -32.52
N HIS A 254 -19.14 -14.59 -32.29
CA HIS A 254 -19.28 -15.28 -30.99
C HIS A 254 -18.23 -14.78 -30.01
N PHE A 255 -17.02 -14.51 -30.49
CA PHE A 255 -15.95 -13.91 -29.69
C PHE A 255 -15.35 -12.72 -30.40
N VAL A 256 -15.09 -11.66 -29.63
CA VAL A 256 -14.12 -10.63 -29.98
C VAL A 256 -12.93 -10.81 -29.04
N LEU A 257 -11.72 -10.95 -29.60
CA LEU A 257 -10.46 -11.00 -28.87
C LEU A 257 -9.77 -9.64 -29.00
N ALA A 258 -9.18 -9.15 -27.93
CA ALA A 258 -8.32 -7.96 -27.96
C ALA A 258 -7.23 -8.09 -26.89
N SER A 259 -5.95 -7.97 -27.28
CA SER A 259 -4.83 -8.17 -26.36
C SER A 259 -3.99 -6.91 -26.29
N ASN A 260 -4.03 -6.22 -25.15
CA ASN A 260 -3.28 -4.99 -24.88
C ASN A 260 -3.43 -3.95 -26.00
N ALA A 261 -4.67 -3.75 -26.46
CA ALA A 261 -4.99 -2.89 -27.61
C ALA A 261 -6.07 -1.86 -27.28
N VAL A 262 -7.06 -2.21 -26.46
CA VAL A 262 -8.21 -1.33 -26.20
C VAL A 262 -7.80 -0.15 -25.31
N HIS A 263 -6.83 -0.35 -24.40
CA HIS A 263 -6.33 0.72 -23.55
C HIS A 263 -5.69 1.90 -24.32
N ALA A 264 -5.18 1.65 -25.52
CA ALA A 264 -4.52 2.67 -26.36
C ALA A 264 -5.52 3.58 -27.11
N THR A 265 -6.82 3.41 -26.89
CA THR A 265 -7.89 4.21 -27.50
C THR A 265 -8.22 5.43 -26.65
N HIS A 266 -8.87 6.45 -27.23
CA HIS A 266 -9.30 7.67 -26.54
C HIS A 266 -10.33 7.34 -25.45
N SER A 267 -11.34 6.52 -25.81
CA SER A 267 -12.43 6.18 -24.90
C SER A 267 -12.71 4.69 -24.82
N LEU A 268 -12.59 4.13 -23.61
CA LEU A 268 -12.92 2.73 -23.34
C LEU A 268 -14.39 2.43 -23.65
N CYS A 269 -15.30 3.35 -23.32
CA CYS A 269 -16.72 3.21 -23.62
C CYS A 269 -16.99 3.17 -25.13
N ILE A 270 -16.37 4.04 -25.93
CA ILE A 270 -16.58 4.03 -27.38
C ILE A 270 -16.07 2.72 -27.98
N SER A 271 -14.83 2.37 -27.66
CA SER A 271 -14.15 1.17 -28.14
C SER A 271 -14.88 -0.12 -27.78
N THR A 272 -15.20 -0.30 -26.49
CA THR A 272 -15.92 -1.49 -26.03
C THR A 272 -17.38 -1.48 -26.48
N GLY A 273 -18.01 -0.31 -26.64
CA GLY A 273 -19.35 -0.18 -27.20
C GLY A 273 -19.41 -0.60 -28.67
N ASN A 274 -18.37 -0.31 -29.45
CA ASN A 274 -18.24 -0.79 -30.83
C ASN A 274 -17.98 -2.30 -30.89
N ALA A 275 -17.11 -2.83 -30.04
CA ALA A 275 -16.92 -4.27 -29.89
C ALA A 275 -18.24 -4.97 -29.50
N CYS A 276 -19.05 -4.38 -28.64
CA CYS A 276 -20.35 -4.93 -28.24
C CYS A 276 -21.32 -5.02 -29.44
N LYS A 277 -21.31 -4.04 -30.36
CA LYS A 277 -22.15 -4.06 -31.57
C LYS A 277 -21.76 -5.17 -32.55
N VAL A 278 -20.50 -5.62 -32.53
CA VAL A 278 -20.00 -6.73 -33.36
C VAL A 278 -20.47 -8.09 -32.82
N LEU A 279 -20.65 -8.20 -31.51
CA LEU A 279 -21.04 -9.43 -30.84
C LEU A 279 -22.49 -9.81 -31.12
N ARG A 280 -22.71 -11.12 -31.30
CA ARG A 280 -24.03 -11.73 -31.19
C ARG A 280 -24.57 -11.59 -29.75
N PRO A 281 -25.89 -11.73 -29.53
CA PRO A 281 -26.45 -11.73 -28.16
C PRO A 281 -25.87 -12.80 -27.23
N ASP A 282 -25.43 -13.93 -27.79
CA ASP A 282 -24.78 -15.05 -27.09
C ASP A 282 -23.24 -14.94 -27.09
N GLY A 283 -22.69 -13.82 -27.57
CA GLY A 283 -21.26 -13.61 -27.74
C GLY A 283 -20.56 -13.02 -26.51
N PHE A 284 -19.23 -13.09 -26.54
CA PHE A 284 -18.35 -12.59 -25.48
C PHE A 284 -17.20 -11.77 -26.05
N LEU A 285 -16.84 -10.69 -25.37
CA LEU A 285 -15.55 -10.04 -25.50
C LEU A 285 -14.58 -10.72 -24.53
N LEU A 286 -13.39 -11.09 -25.01
CA LEU A 286 -12.30 -11.65 -24.21
C LEU A 286 -11.06 -10.78 -24.42
N MET A 287 -10.64 -10.08 -23.37
CA MET A 287 -9.49 -9.17 -23.43
C MET A 287 -8.34 -9.69 -22.58
N LEU A 288 -7.12 -9.55 -23.07
CA LEU A 288 -5.92 -9.61 -22.25
C LEU A 288 -5.47 -8.17 -22.02
N GLU A 289 -5.46 -7.70 -20.78
CA GLU A 289 -5.08 -6.32 -20.46
C GLU A 289 -4.14 -6.26 -19.25
N MET A 290 -3.10 -5.43 -19.35
CA MET A 290 -2.32 -4.99 -18.19
C MET A 290 -3.21 -4.11 -17.29
N THR A 291 -3.36 -4.52 -16.03
CA THR A 291 -4.21 -3.83 -15.05
C THR A 291 -3.45 -3.16 -13.91
N ARG A 292 -2.14 -3.39 -13.84
CA ARG A 292 -1.18 -2.61 -13.05
C ARG A 292 -0.03 -2.23 -13.95
N THR A 293 0.72 -1.22 -13.56
CA THR A 293 1.78 -0.64 -14.38
C THR A 293 3.15 -0.95 -13.74
N PRO A 294 3.86 -1.99 -14.20
CA PRO A 294 5.29 -2.13 -13.89
C PRO A 294 6.04 -0.91 -14.41
N TYR A 295 6.89 -0.29 -13.60
CA TYR A 295 7.46 1.03 -13.96
C TYR A 295 8.32 1.04 -15.20
N TRP A 296 8.86 -0.10 -15.59
CA TRP A 296 9.70 -0.26 -16.77
C TRP A 296 8.90 -0.21 -18.09
N VAL A 297 7.56 -0.35 -18.05
CA VAL A 297 6.68 -0.38 -19.23
C VAL A 297 6.54 1.00 -19.87
N ASP A 298 6.16 2.03 -19.11
CA ASP A 298 6.01 3.40 -19.64
C ASP A 298 7.29 4.03 -20.23
N PRO A 299 8.48 3.76 -19.69
CA PRO A 299 9.77 4.08 -20.32
C PRO A 299 9.93 3.58 -21.76
N ILE A 300 9.20 2.52 -22.15
CA ILE A 300 9.17 1.99 -23.53
C ILE A 300 7.99 2.60 -24.28
N PHE A 301 6.77 2.33 -23.80
CA PHE A 301 5.55 2.60 -24.57
C PHE A 301 5.12 4.07 -24.49
N GLY A 302 5.53 4.79 -23.45
CA GLY A 302 5.36 6.23 -23.34
C GLY A 302 6.13 7.04 -24.39
N LEU A 303 7.00 6.39 -25.19
CA LEU A 303 7.58 6.99 -26.40
C LEU A 303 6.56 7.11 -27.55
N PHE A 304 5.42 6.44 -27.46
CA PHE A 304 4.35 6.48 -28.46
C PHE A 304 3.26 7.46 -28.05
N GLU A 305 2.81 8.29 -28.99
CA GLU A 305 1.63 9.15 -28.80
C GLU A 305 0.38 8.33 -28.43
N GLY A 306 0.26 7.12 -29.01
CA GLY A 306 -0.79 6.14 -28.72
C GLY A 306 -0.94 5.78 -27.24
N TRP A 307 0.11 5.91 -26.44
CA TRP A 307 0.09 5.62 -24.99
C TRP A 307 -0.59 6.72 -24.18
N TRP A 308 -0.84 7.89 -24.79
CA TRP A 308 -1.33 9.09 -24.13
C TRP A 308 -2.64 9.62 -24.75
N LEU A 309 -3.31 8.84 -25.60
CA LEU A 309 -4.53 9.28 -26.32
C LEU A 309 -5.79 9.40 -25.45
N PHE A 310 -5.80 8.83 -24.25
CA PHE A 310 -7.01 8.74 -23.44
C PHE A 310 -7.62 10.12 -23.10
N ASP A 311 -8.92 10.28 -23.31
CA ASP A 311 -9.67 11.51 -23.03
C ASP A 311 -10.98 11.28 -22.25
N ASP A 312 -11.15 10.06 -21.71
CA ASP A 312 -12.34 9.59 -20.99
C ASP A 312 -12.21 9.67 -19.46
N GLY A 313 -11.37 10.60 -18.99
CA GLY A 313 -11.09 10.82 -17.56
C GLY A 313 -10.08 9.84 -16.95
N ARG A 314 -9.53 8.90 -17.72
CA ARG A 314 -8.33 8.17 -17.32
C ARG A 314 -7.16 9.14 -17.11
N GLN A 315 -6.24 8.75 -16.23
CA GLN A 315 -4.97 9.47 -16.00
C GLN A 315 -3.78 8.69 -16.59
N HIS A 316 -4.03 7.49 -17.10
CA HIS A 316 -3.07 6.58 -17.69
C HIS A 316 -3.78 5.63 -18.67
N ALA A 317 -3.09 5.15 -19.71
CA ALA A 317 -3.68 4.21 -20.68
C ALA A 317 -4.14 2.92 -19.97
N LEU A 318 -3.22 2.31 -19.22
CA LEU A 318 -3.50 1.14 -18.38
C LEU A 318 -4.43 1.50 -17.20
N THR A 319 -5.38 0.62 -16.89
CA THR A 319 -6.33 0.85 -15.81
C THR A 319 -6.74 -0.43 -15.09
N HIS A 320 -7.18 -0.28 -13.83
CA HIS A 320 -7.63 -1.39 -12.99
C HIS A 320 -8.85 -2.09 -13.61
N GLU A 321 -8.94 -3.41 -13.47
CA GLU A 321 -10.06 -4.27 -13.92
C GLU A 321 -11.46 -3.79 -13.45
N SER A 322 -11.52 -3.03 -12.36
CA SER A 322 -12.77 -2.42 -11.87
C SER A 322 -13.27 -1.27 -12.76
N ARG A 323 -12.35 -0.49 -13.36
CA ARG A 323 -12.69 0.53 -14.35
C ARG A 323 -13.19 -0.12 -15.63
N TRP A 324 -12.48 -1.13 -16.14
CA TRP A 324 -12.92 -1.95 -17.27
C TRP A 324 -14.34 -2.47 -17.09
N LYS A 325 -14.64 -3.08 -15.94
CA LYS A 325 -15.99 -3.53 -15.62
C LYS A 325 -17.02 -2.42 -15.69
N THR A 326 -16.70 -1.25 -15.14
CA THR A 326 -17.62 -0.10 -15.11
C THR A 326 -17.95 0.36 -16.53
N ASP A 327 -16.95 0.56 -17.38
CA ASP A 327 -17.13 1.05 -18.75
C ASP A 327 -17.83 0.00 -19.63
N LEU A 328 -17.44 -1.28 -19.52
CA LEU A 328 -18.12 -2.39 -20.19
C LEU A 328 -19.59 -2.46 -19.80
N GLN A 329 -19.91 -2.38 -18.51
CA GLN A 329 -21.31 -2.42 -18.07
C GLN A 329 -22.10 -1.18 -18.52
N ALA A 330 -21.46 0.00 -18.58
CA ALA A 330 -22.08 1.24 -19.04
C ALA A 330 -22.53 1.16 -20.50
N VAL A 331 -21.83 0.38 -21.34
CA VAL A 331 -22.14 0.24 -22.77
C VAL A 331 -22.97 -0.99 -23.13
N GLY A 332 -23.44 -1.73 -22.11
CA GLY A 332 -24.48 -2.75 -22.28
C GLY A 332 -24.05 -4.20 -22.06
N TYR A 333 -22.79 -4.47 -21.70
CA TYR A 333 -22.37 -5.84 -21.36
C TYR A 333 -23.11 -6.35 -20.11
N GLY A 334 -23.77 -7.50 -20.22
CA GLY A 334 -24.63 -8.05 -19.16
C GLY A 334 -23.89 -8.72 -18.01
N HIS A 335 -22.64 -9.12 -18.22
CA HIS A 335 -21.78 -9.71 -17.21
C HIS A 335 -20.31 -9.45 -17.54
N VAL A 336 -19.49 -9.18 -16.52
CA VAL A 336 -18.05 -8.98 -16.63
C VAL A 336 -17.37 -9.74 -15.48
N ASP A 337 -16.36 -10.53 -15.83
CA ASP A 337 -15.50 -11.28 -14.91
C ASP A 337 -14.05 -11.27 -15.43
N TRP A 338 -13.09 -11.70 -14.62
CA TRP A 338 -11.67 -11.76 -14.98
C TRP A 338 -10.94 -12.88 -14.26
N THR A 339 -9.77 -13.28 -14.75
CA THR A 339 -8.88 -14.21 -14.04
C THR A 339 -8.27 -13.55 -12.81
N ASP A 340 -8.26 -14.25 -11.68
CA ASP A 340 -7.65 -13.79 -10.43
C ASP A 340 -6.98 -14.95 -9.69
N GLY A 341 -6.06 -14.62 -8.78
CA GLY A 341 -5.28 -15.57 -8.00
C GLY A 341 -4.79 -14.96 -6.70
N GLU A 342 -4.18 -15.77 -5.85
CA GLU A 342 -3.59 -15.33 -4.57
C GLU A 342 -2.19 -14.74 -4.75
N ARG A 343 -1.58 -14.92 -5.93
CA ARG A 343 -0.24 -14.41 -6.24
C ARG A 343 -0.28 -12.96 -6.73
N PRO A 344 0.69 -12.11 -6.32
CA PRO A 344 0.74 -10.72 -6.76
C PRO A 344 0.98 -10.57 -8.26
N GLU A 345 1.64 -11.53 -8.92
CA GLU A 345 1.80 -11.57 -10.37
C GLU A 345 0.45 -11.54 -11.10
N SER A 346 -0.58 -12.12 -10.48
CA SER A 346 -1.93 -12.15 -11.05
C SER A 346 -2.58 -10.79 -11.17
N ASP A 347 -2.08 -9.77 -10.47
CA ASP A 347 -2.61 -8.41 -10.57
C ASP A 347 -2.04 -7.62 -11.74
N ILE A 348 -0.89 -8.03 -12.29
CA ILE A 348 -0.23 -7.27 -13.36
C ILE A 348 -1.04 -7.34 -14.64
N GLU A 349 -1.45 -8.53 -15.07
CA GLU A 349 -2.23 -8.76 -16.27
C GLU A 349 -3.45 -9.64 -15.97
N LYS A 350 -4.56 -9.35 -16.65
CA LYS A 350 -5.82 -10.06 -16.45
C LYS A 350 -6.38 -10.49 -17.79
N LEU A 351 -6.95 -11.69 -17.83
CA LEU A 351 -7.88 -12.10 -18.88
C LEU A 351 -9.28 -11.66 -18.44
N ILE A 352 -9.87 -10.70 -19.13
CA ILE A 352 -11.18 -10.10 -18.82
C ILE A 352 -12.22 -10.64 -19.81
N LEU A 353 -13.30 -11.23 -19.30
CA LEU A 353 -14.42 -11.75 -20.09
C LEU A 353 -15.66 -10.87 -19.87
N ALA A 354 -16.30 -10.44 -20.96
CA ALA A 354 -17.54 -9.68 -20.93
C ALA A 354 -18.60 -10.26 -21.86
N ALA A 355 -19.78 -10.60 -21.31
CA ALA A 355 -20.90 -11.18 -22.06
C ALA A 355 -21.79 -10.10 -22.66
N ALA A 356 -22.18 -10.24 -23.93
CA ALA A 356 -23.01 -9.26 -24.63
C ALA A 356 -24.42 -9.10 -24.02
N SER A 357 -25.01 -10.16 -23.47
CA SER A 357 -26.36 -10.14 -22.87
C SER A 357 -26.41 -10.65 -21.42
N SER A 358 -27.37 -10.15 -20.65
CA SER A 358 -27.69 -10.60 -19.28
C SER A 358 -28.40 -11.96 -19.25
N THR A 359 -29.10 -12.36 -20.33
CA THR A 359 -29.76 -13.66 -20.46
C THR A 359 -28.79 -14.84 -20.47
N SER A 360 -27.50 -14.61 -20.72
CA SER A 360 -26.44 -15.62 -20.58
C SER A 360 -26.23 -16.11 -19.13
N ARG A 361 -26.92 -15.54 -18.14
CA ARG A 361 -27.03 -16.08 -16.77
C ARG A 361 -28.11 -17.18 -16.61
N SER A 362 -29.05 -17.29 -17.54
CA SER A 362 -30.35 -17.97 -17.34
C SER A 362 -30.33 -19.51 -17.42
N LEU A 363 -29.19 -20.16 -17.72
CA LEU A 363 -29.13 -21.62 -17.89
C LEU A 363 -28.53 -22.39 -16.71
N ILE A 364 -28.19 -21.73 -15.59
CA ILE A 364 -27.68 -22.42 -14.40
C ILE A 364 -28.74 -22.36 -13.30
N GLY A 365 -29.77 -23.18 -13.47
CA GLY A 365 -30.69 -23.58 -12.40
C GLY A 365 -30.28 -24.96 -11.86
N CYS A 366 -30.00 -25.01 -10.56
CA CYS A 366 -29.96 -26.19 -9.69
C CYS A 366 -28.96 -27.33 -10.01
N MET A 367 -27.85 -27.35 -9.26
CA MET A 367 -27.46 -28.56 -8.54
C MET A 367 -27.23 -28.21 -7.06
N SER A 368 -28.27 -28.46 -6.27
CA SER A 368 -28.24 -28.49 -4.81
C SER A 368 -27.72 -29.86 -4.37
N HIS A 369 -26.52 -29.94 -3.79
CA HIS A 369 -26.15 -31.02 -2.88
C HIS A 369 -25.62 -30.43 -1.57
N SER A 370 -26.50 -30.51 -0.57
CA SER A 370 -26.29 -30.55 0.88
C SER A 370 -24.97 -29.99 1.42
N GLN A 371 -25.01 -28.75 1.91
CA GLN A 371 -24.15 -28.32 3.00
C GLN A 371 -25.01 -28.02 4.23
N THR A 372 -24.86 -28.86 5.25
CA THR A 372 -25.16 -28.52 6.63
C THR A 372 -24.42 -27.23 7.04
N PRO A 373 -25.01 -26.40 7.92
CA PRO A 373 -24.57 -25.03 8.09
C PRO A 373 -23.31 -24.96 8.96
N ILE A 374 -22.18 -24.64 8.35
CA ILE A 374 -21.02 -24.10 9.05
C ILE A 374 -21.07 -22.58 8.87
N ASN A 375 -21.45 -21.88 9.94
CA ASN A 375 -21.31 -20.43 10.05
C ASN A 375 -19.82 -20.07 9.93
N GLY A 376 -19.44 -19.43 8.82
CA GLY A 376 -18.07 -19.00 8.53
C GLY A 376 -18.04 -17.77 7.63
N CYS A 377 -17.56 -16.66 8.21
CA CYS A 377 -17.24 -15.34 7.67
C CYS A 377 -17.27 -15.14 6.14
N LYS A 378 -18.17 -14.27 5.66
CA LYS A 378 -18.06 -13.62 4.34
C LYS A 378 -16.98 -12.54 4.38
N PRO A 379 -15.95 -12.54 3.49
CA PRO A 379 -15.12 -11.37 3.30
C PRO A 379 -15.92 -10.31 2.56
N LYS A 380 -16.07 -9.14 3.17
CA LYS A 380 -16.74 -7.98 2.57
C LYS A 380 -15.85 -7.40 1.46
N LYS A 381 -16.43 -7.25 0.26
CA LYS A 381 -15.98 -6.35 -0.80
C LYS A 381 -15.68 -4.95 -0.23
N GLY A 382 -14.52 -4.38 -0.58
CA GLY A 382 -14.12 -3.03 -0.20
C GLY A 382 -13.49 -2.28 -1.37
N SER A 383 -14.21 -1.28 -1.86
CA SER A 383 -13.93 -0.36 -2.96
C SER A 383 -12.54 0.30 -2.95
N SER A 384 -11.84 0.29 -4.09
CA SER A 384 -10.72 1.18 -4.39
C SER A 384 -11.22 2.50 -5.03
N ALA A 385 -11.67 3.45 -4.20
CA ALA A 385 -11.70 4.87 -4.56
C ALA A 385 -10.27 5.45 -4.58
N ASP A 386 -10.03 6.35 -5.53
CA ASP A 386 -8.85 7.18 -5.75
C ASP A 386 -8.26 7.82 -4.46
N CYS A 387 -6.93 7.76 -4.30
CA CYS A 387 -6.21 8.34 -3.17
C CYS A 387 -6.38 9.87 -3.10
N ALA A 388 -6.45 10.56 -4.24
CA ALA A 388 -6.66 12.01 -4.29
C ALA A 388 -8.11 12.37 -3.89
N ALA A 389 -9.11 11.65 -4.41
CA ALA A 389 -10.50 11.79 -3.97
C ALA A 389 -10.67 11.53 -2.46
N ARG A 390 -9.96 10.53 -1.91
CA ARG A 390 -9.98 10.26 -0.46
C ARG A 390 -9.28 11.34 0.35
N GLU A 391 -8.17 11.86 -0.13
CA GLU A 391 -7.46 12.96 0.51
C GLU A 391 -8.35 14.20 0.56
N GLN A 392 -9.08 14.50 -0.52
CA GLN A 392 -10.06 15.58 -0.55
C GLN A 392 -11.22 15.36 0.44
N VAL A 393 -11.73 14.13 0.55
CA VAL A 393 -12.77 13.79 1.53
C VAL A 393 -12.25 13.92 2.96
N VAL A 394 -11.05 13.42 3.25
CA VAL A 394 -10.39 13.55 4.56
C VAL A 394 -10.14 15.01 4.92
N ALA A 395 -9.61 15.81 3.98
CA ALA A 395 -9.36 17.23 4.18
C ALA A 395 -10.65 18.04 4.34
N LYS A 396 -11.73 17.68 3.63
CA LYS A 396 -13.06 18.27 3.83
C LYS A 396 -13.59 17.94 5.23
N TYR A 397 -13.56 16.68 5.62
CA TYR A 397 -14.08 16.23 6.90
C TYR A 397 -13.28 16.78 8.10
N ALA A 398 -11.95 16.89 7.98
CA ALA A 398 -11.11 17.53 8.98
C ALA A 398 -11.48 19.01 9.15
N ARG A 399 -11.68 19.75 8.05
CA ARG A 399 -12.13 21.16 8.08
C ARG A 399 -13.51 21.33 8.72
N GLU A 400 -14.45 20.43 8.43
CA GLU A 400 -15.79 20.45 9.03
C GLU A 400 -15.72 20.25 10.56
N LEU A 401 -14.88 19.32 11.03
CA LEU A 401 -14.70 19.05 12.46
C LEU A 401 -13.96 20.16 13.22
N THR A 402 -13.14 20.95 12.53
CA THR A 402 -12.32 22.02 13.14
C THR A 402 -12.86 23.43 12.85
N GLN A 403 -14.06 23.53 12.27
CA GLN A 403 -14.72 24.81 11.99
C GLN A 403 -14.93 25.61 13.28
N GLY A 404 -14.58 26.90 13.27
CA GLY A 404 -14.71 27.81 14.42
C GLY A 404 -13.49 27.84 15.36
N PHE A 405 -12.45 27.03 15.11
CA PHE A 405 -11.21 27.06 15.91
C PHE A 405 -10.45 28.39 15.82
N ALA A 406 -10.51 29.07 14.67
CA ALA A 406 -9.72 30.27 14.37
C ALA A 406 -10.32 31.58 14.94
N ASP A 407 -11.65 31.65 15.04
CA ASP A 407 -12.39 32.90 15.23
C ASP A 407 -11.96 33.71 16.48
N PRO A 408 -11.70 33.09 17.66
CA PRO A 408 -11.24 33.82 18.84
C PRO A 408 -9.76 34.22 18.76
N LEU A 409 -8.91 33.38 18.16
CA LEU A 409 -7.46 33.63 18.07
C LEU A 409 -7.14 34.77 17.11
N ASP A 410 -7.86 34.86 15.99
CA ASP A 410 -7.67 35.91 14.98
C ASP A 410 -8.07 37.30 15.52
N GLN A 411 -9.01 37.37 16.48
CA GLN A 411 -9.43 38.61 17.15
C GLN A 411 -8.41 39.12 18.18
N LEU A 412 -7.60 38.23 18.77
CA LEU A 412 -6.63 38.56 19.82
C LEU A 412 -5.31 39.15 19.28
N GLY A 413 -5.07 39.10 17.97
CA GLY A 413 -3.86 39.63 17.32
C GLY A 413 -2.56 38.90 17.69
N SER A 414 -1.48 39.19 16.95
CA SER A 414 -0.14 38.69 17.26
C SER A 414 0.49 39.52 18.40
N PRO A 415 1.06 38.90 19.46
CA PRO A 415 1.69 39.64 20.55
C PRO A 415 2.89 40.46 20.06
N SER A 416 3.14 41.63 20.68
CA SER A 416 4.24 42.52 20.28
C SER A 416 5.61 41.86 20.51
N LEU A 417 6.50 41.98 19.51
CA LEU A 417 7.86 41.41 19.49
C LEU A 417 8.72 41.80 20.71
N SER A 418 8.42 42.92 21.39
CA SER A 418 9.16 43.41 22.55
C SER A 418 8.88 42.63 23.85
N SER A 419 7.69 42.02 23.99
CA SER A 419 7.30 41.23 25.19
C SER A 419 7.81 39.78 25.17
N ILE A 420 8.10 39.25 23.98
CA ILE A 420 8.48 37.85 23.73
C ILE A 420 9.91 37.53 24.20
N SER A 421 10.79 38.54 24.23
CA SER A 421 12.23 38.36 24.49
C SER A 421 12.60 38.20 25.98
N GLN A 422 11.82 38.77 26.91
CA GLN A 422 12.05 38.66 28.36
C GLN A 422 11.42 37.40 28.99
N SER A 423 10.27 36.93 28.48
CA SER A 423 9.56 35.75 29.00
C SER A 423 10.26 34.41 28.68
N ARG A 424 10.92 34.30 27.52
CA ARG A 424 11.59 33.08 27.03
C ARG A 424 12.88 32.67 27.77
N ARG A 425 13.34 33.44 28.77
CA ARG A 425 14.65 33.25 29.43
C ARG A 425 14.62 32.44 30.74
N GLN A 426 13.44 32.12 31.29
CA GLN A 426 13.35 31.32 32.52
C GLN A 426 12.97 29.88 32.22
N SER A 427 13.76 28.92 32.74
CA SER A 427 13.38 27.51 32.81
C SER A 427 12.16 27.38 33.73
N ARG A 428 10.97 27.27 33.11
CA ARG A 428 9.69 27.24 33.83
C ARG A 428 9.18 25.81 33.96
N ALA A 429 8.60 25.52 35.12
CA ALA A 429 7.97 24.25 35.45
C ALA A 429 6.97 23.79 34.38
N LYS A 430 7.05 22.51 33.98
CA LYS A 430 6.14 21.89 33.00
C LYS A 430 5.04 21.10 33.70
N CYS A 431 3.83 21.17 33.17
CA CYS A 431 2.70 20.34 33.56
C CYS A 431 2.23 19.57 32.33
N VAL A 432 2.37 18.25 32.38
CA VAL A 432 2.09 17.38 31.24
C VAL A 432 0.76 16.67 31.45
N LEU A 433 -0.21 16.96 30.59
CA LEU A 433 -1.47 16.23 30.52
C LEU A 433 -1.32 15.05 29.57
N ILE A 434 -1.60 13.85 30.07
CA ILE A 434 -1.49 12.60 29.31
C ILE A 434 -2.86 11.95 29.24
N THR A 435 -3.33 11.71 28.03
CA THR A 435 -4.50 10.87 27.79
C THR A 435 -4.07 9.42 27.59
N GLY A 436 -4.91 8.47 28.01
CA GLY A 436 -4.58 7.04 27.83
C GLY A 436 -3.47 6.57 28.77
N ALA A 437 -3.23 7.33 29.85
CA ALA A 437 -2.28 7.08 30.93
C ALA A 437 -2.45 5.71 31.62
N THR A 438 -3.62 5.08 31.42
CA THR A 438 -3.94 3.74 31.92
C THR A 438 -3.50 2.58 31.00
N GLY A 439 -2.92 2.89 29.83
CA GLY A 439 -2.49 1.87 28.87
C GLY A 439 -1.04 1.45 28.96
N GLY A 440 -0.67 0.42 28.18
CA GLY A 440 0.69 -0.13 28.14
C GLY A 440 1.73 0.99 28.01
N LEU A 441 1.69 1.72 26.89
CA LEU A 441 2.55 2.89 26.69
C LEU A 441 2.25 4.04 27.68
N GLY A 442 0.96 4.29 27.99
CA GLY A 442 0.54 5.42 28.82
C GLY A 442 1.09 5.40 30.25
N ALA A 443 1.20 4.21 30.85
CA ALA A 443 1.79 4.03 32.17
C ALA A 443 3.28 4.42 32.19
N HIS A 444 4.03 4.02 31.16
CA HIS A 444 5.42 4.42 30.98
C HIS A 444 5.56 5.92 30.72
N LEU A 445 4.67 6.53 29.93
CA LEU A 445 4.67 7.99 29.72
C LEU A 445 4.49 8.78 31.03
N VAL A 446 3.61 8.31 31.92
CA VAL A 446 3.42 8.92 33.25
C VAL A 446 4.68 8.76 34.11
N ALA A 447 5.27 7.56 34.14
CA ALA A 447 6.48 7.31 34.90
C ALA A 447 7.66 8.17 34.40
N GLU A 448 7.90 8.18 33.09
CA GLU A 448 8.92 8.99 32.44
C GLU A 448 8.71 10.47 32.72
N SER A 449 7.47 10.97 32.57
CA SER A 449 7.15 12.36 32.90
C SER A 449 7.45 12.68 34.36
N ALA A 450 7.15 11.77 35.29
CA ALA A 450 7.41 11.97 36.73
C ALA A 450 8.92 11.94 37.07
N PHE A 451 9.74 11.21 36.30
CA PHE A 451 11.19 11.16 36.51
C PHE A 451 11.92 12.40 35.97
N ARG A 452 11.33 13.18 35.06
CA ARG A 452 11.96 14.39 34.50
C ARG A 452 11.81 15.56 35.48
N THR A 453 12.93 16.06 35.99
CA THR A 453 13.00 17.15 36.99
C THR A 453 12.32 18.46 36.56
N VAL A 454 12.22 18.68 35.24
CA VAL A 454 11.54 19.84 34.63
C VAL A 454 10.02 19.74 34.66
N VAL A 455 9.46 18.53 34.81
CA VAL A 455 8.03 18.27 34.95
C VAL A 455 7.68 18.32 36.44
N LYS A 456 6.81 19.26 36.82
CA LYS A 456 6.36 19.44 38.22
C LYS A 456 5.04 18.75 38.51
N ARG A 457 4.23 18.52 37.48
CA ARG A 457 2.92 17.89 37.61
C ARG A 457 2.62 17.06 36.37
N VAL A 458 2.08 15.86 36.60
CA VAL A 458 1.55 15.00 35.54
C VAL A 458 0.05 14.87 35.78
N VAL A 459 -0.75 15.27 34.80
CA VAL A 459 -2.22 15.16 34.82
C VAL A 459 -2.62 13.98 33.97
N CYS A 460 -3.21 12.95 34.58
CA CYS A 460 -3.71 11.78 33.84
C CYS A 460 -5.18 11.99 33.50
N LEU A 461 -5.51 12.33 32.25
CA LEU A 461 -6.90 12.42 31.82
C LEU A 461 -7.42 11.02 31.53
N ASN A 462 -8.10 10.52 32.55
CA ASN A 462 -8.36 9.12 32.74
C ASN A 462 -9.82 8.80 32.72
N ARG A 463 -10.03 7.49 32.74
CA ARG A 463 -11.29 6.92 32.41
C ARG A 463 -12.35 6.78 33.50
N ARG A 464 -13.63 7.17 33.26
CA ARG A 464 -14.73 7.04 34.23
C ARG A 464 -15.01 5.54 34.35
N SER A 465 -14.70 4.98 35.52
CA SER A 465 -15.14 3.64 35.90
C SER A 465 -15.82 3.70 37.26
N LYS A 466 -16.38 2.55 37.67
CA LYS A 466 -16.89 2.34 39.02
C LYS A 466 -15.79 2.37 40.11
N GLN A 467 -14.52 2.43 39.72
CA GLN A 467 -13.37 2.52 40.63
C GLN A 467 -12.86 3.96 40.67
N ASP A 468 -12.32 4.38 41.82
CA ASP A 468 -11.68 5.69 41.98
C ASP A 468 -10.59 5.91 40.91
N PRO A 469 -10.50 7.07 40.22
CA PRO A 469 -9.53 7.30 39.15
C PRO A 469 -8.05 7.23 39.58
N THR A 470 -7.74 7.55 40.85
CA THR A 470 -6.39 7.43 41.42
C THR A 470 -6.06 5.98 41.67
N GLU A 471 -7.00 5.25 42.26
CA GLU A 471 -6.90 3.80 42.44
C GLU A 471 -6.83 3.11 41.08
N ARG A 472 -7.59 3.57 40.09
CA ARG A 472 -7.49 3.10 38.71
C ARG A 472 -6.15 3.46 38.11
N GLN A 473 -5.56 4.64 38.32
CA GLN A 473 -4.22 4.96 37.79
C GLN A 473 -3.15 4.09 38.45
N ARG A 474 -3.24 3.85 39.77
CA ARG A 474 -2.39 2.89 40.50
C ARG A 474 -2.61 1.45 40.06
N GLN A 475 -3.85 1.10 39.75
CA GLN A 475 -4.25 -0.13 39.11
C GLN A 475 -4.14 -0.02 37.59
N ALA A 476 -3.61 1.04 36.96
CA ALA A 476 -3.46 1.15 35.51
C ALA A 476 -2.01 1.23 35.05
N LEU A 477 -1.15 1.48 36.03
CA LEU A 477 -0.01 0.59 36.27
C LEU A 477 -0.43 -0.92 36.29
N ARG A 478 -1.75 -1.27 36.20
CA ARG A 478 -2.41 -2.60 36.07
C ARG A 478 -3.80 -2.75 35.24
N LYS A 479 -4.27 -1.87 34.25
CA LYS A 479 -5.52 -1.84 33.30
C LYS A 479 -6.70 -0.74 33.34
N LYS A 480 -7.62 -0.59 32.28
CA LYS A 480 -8.26 0.65 31.53
C LYS A 480 -9.85 0.93 31.34
N ASP A 481 -10.37 2.14 30.81
CA ASP A 481 -11.71 2.60 30.08
C ASP A 481 -12.70 3.90 30.32
N LEU A 482 -13.05 4.85 29.32
CA LEU A 482 -13.65 6.32 29.24
C LEU A 482 -14.53 6.61 27.98
N SER A 483 -15.62 7.40 28.15
CA SER A 483 -16.10 8.43 27.19
C SER A 483 -17.23 9.36 27.76
N HIS A 484 -17.18 10.70 27.62
CA HIS A 484 -18.32 11.65 27.86
C HIS A 484 -18.11 13.07 27.24
N PRO A 485 -19.18 13.91 27.03
CA PRO A 485 -19.22 14.89 25.93
C PRO A 485 -18.96 16.38 26.20
N GLU A 486 -19.00 16.92 27.43
CA GLU A 486 -18.81 18.37 27.70
C GLU A 486 -17.66 18.64 28.68
N ASN A 487 -16.79 19.63 28.42
CA ASN A 487 -15.56 19.91 29.21
C ASN A 487 -14.71 18.66 29.48
N LEU A 488 -14.61 17.74 28.50
CA LEU A 488 -13.98 16.42 28.64
C LEU A 488 -14.61 15.54 29.75
N GLY A 489 -15.82 15.86 30.20
CA GLY A 489 -16.54 15.25 31.30
C GLY A 489 -16.12 15.73 32.69
N LEU A 490 -15.43 16.88 32.78
CA LEU A 490 -14.90 17.47 34.01
C LEU A 490 -15.85 18.56 34.56
N SER A 491 -15.76 18.85 35.87
CA SER A 491 -16.42 20.02 36.45
C SER A 491 -15.69 21.29 36.06
N ASP A 492 -16.39 22.43 36.07
CA ASP A 492 -15.84 23.72 35.67
C ASP A 492 -14.62 24.14 36.50
N ASP A 493 -14.59 23.83 37.80
CA ASP A 493 -13.45 24.13 38.66
C ASP A 493 -12.21 23.31 38.27
N VAL A 494 -12.39 22.03 37.95
CA VAL A 494 -11.30 21.16 37.49
C VAL A 494 -10.82 21.61 36.12
N TYR A 495 -11.74 21.93 35.22
CA TYR A 495 -11.42 22.43 33.88
C TYR A 495 -10.62 23.75 33.96
N ARG A 496 -11.06 24.72 34.78
CA ARG A 496 -10.32 25.97 35.03
C ARG A 496 -8.93 25.74 35.61
N SER A 497 -8.75 24.76 36.49
CA SER A 497 -7.42 24.37 36.97
C SER A 497 -6.54 23.80 35.85
N LEU A 498 -7.10 23.01 34.92
CA LEU A 498 -6.34 22.53 33.76
C LEU A 498 -5.88 23.69 32.87
N LEU A 499 -6.75 24.67 32.61
CA LEU A 499 -6.40 25.83 31.79
C LEU A 499 -5.24 26.64 32.37
N ALA A 500 -5.22 26.81 33.69
CA ALA A 500 -4.18 27.54 34.39
C ALA A 500 -2.84 26.79 34.45
N ASP A 501 -2.87 25.47 34.65
CA ASP A 501 -1.67 24.72 35.01
C ASP A 501 -1.04 23.95 33.83
N VAL A 502 -1.82 23.46 32.87
CA VAL A 502 -1.36 22.55 31.80
C VAL A 502 -0.59 23.29 30.72
N THR A 503 0.51 22.67 30.25
CA THR A 503 1.45 23.33 29.32
C THR A 503 1.85 22.41 28.17
N HIS A 504 1.76 21.10 28.38
CA HIS A 504 2.00 20.07 27.37
C HIS A 504 0.82 19.10 27.38
N ILE A 505 0.33 18.73 26.20
CA ILE A 505 -0.71 17.71 26.02
C ILE A 505 -0.11 16.57 25.19
N VAL A 506 -0.11 15.35 25.75
CA VAL A 506 0.28 14.12 25.05
C VAL A 506 -0.98 13.28 24.83
N HIS A 507 -1.45 13.25 23.57
CA HIS A 507 -2.61 12.47 23.17
C HIS A 507 -2.19 11.05 22.73
N ASN A 508 -2.25 10.10 23.67
CA ASN A 508 -1.96 8.67 23.47
C ASN A 508 -3.23 7.78 23.60
N ALA A 509 -4.38 8.36 23.93
CA ALA A 509 -5.64 7.62 24.04
C ALA A 509 -6.27 7.35 22.66
N TRP A 510 -5.73 6.39 21.90
CA TRP A 510 -6.35 5.92 20.66
C TRP A 510 -6.82 4.46 20.76
N LEU A 511 -7.99 4.16 20.18
CA LEU A 511 -8.49 2.79 20.12
C LEU A 511 -7.86 2.04 18.94
N MET A 512 -7.01 1.06 19.25
CA MET A 512 -6.37 0.20 18.28
C MET A 512 -7.31 -0.94 17.85
N HIS A 513 -8.09 -0.73 16.79
CA HIS A 513 -8.92 -1.80 16.21
C HIS A 513 -8.88 -1.79 14.68
N SER A 514 -8.11 -2.71 14.10
CA SER A 514 -7.85 -2.79 12.65
C SER A 514 -9.08 -3.09 11.78
N LYS A 515 -10.13 -3.70 12.37
CA LYS A 515 -11.35 -4.17 11.67
C LYS A 515 -12.59 -3.26 11.77
N TRP A 516 -12.52 -2.07 12.39
CA TRP A 516 -13.70 -1.21 12.57
C TRP A 516 -13.98 -0.29 11.37
N PRO A 517 -15.25 -0.10 10.95
CA PRO A 517 -15.62 0.90 9.95
C PRO A 517 -15.37 2.34 10.45
N GLY A 518 -15.04 3.27 9.54
CA GLY A 518 -14.73 4.68 9.85
C GLY A 518 -15.75 5.41 10.75
N LYS A 519 -17.05 5.15 10.58
CA LYS A 519 -18.12 5.75 11.42
C LYS A 519 -18.01 5.40 12.91
N ARG A 520 -17.39 4.27 13.27
CA ARG A 520 -17.17 3.91 14.69
C ARG A 520 -16.03 4.69 15.35
N PHE A 521 -15.23 5.43 14.60
CA PHE A 521 -14.16 6.28 15.12
C PHE A 521 -14.62 7.72 15.41
N GLU A 522 -15.85 8.10 15.08
CA GLU A 522 -16.38 9.44 15.34
C GLU A 522 -16.26 9.90 16.80
N PRO A 523 -16.48 9.05 17.84
CA PRO A 523 -16.21 9.44 19.21
C PRO A 523 -14.74 9.80 19.49
N GLN A 524 -13.79 9.15 18.81
CA GLN A 524 -12.35 9.45 18.94
C GLN A 524 -11.99 10.77 18.25
N LEU A 525 -12.59 11.04 17.08
CA LEU A 525 -12.43 12.33 16.40
C LEU A 525 -13.01 13.48 17.24
N ARG A 526 -14.14 13.27 17.92
CA ARG A 526 -14.69 14.24 18.88
C ARG A 526 -13.79 14.48 20.09
N ILE A 527 -13.15 13.44 20.63
CA ILE A 527 -12.13 13.59 21.68
C ILE A 527 -10.98 14.47 21.17
N MET A 528 -10.52 14.24 19.94
CA MET A 528 -9.49 15.08 19.32
C MET A 528 -9.95 16.54 19.22
N VAL A 529 -11.17 16.82 18.74
CA VAL A 529 -11.74 18.19 18.70
C VAL A 529 -11.72 18.84 20.08
N HIS A 530 -12.14 18.13 21.14
CA HIS A 530 -12.14 18.70 22.49
C HIS A 530 -10.74 18.94 23.06
N LEU A 531 -9.75 18.10 22.71
CA LEU A 531 -8.37 18.31 23.11
C LEU A 531 -7.72 19.48 22.37
N LEU A 532 -8.08 19.70 21.10
CA LEU A 532 -7.71 20.90 20.36
C LEU A 532 -8.32 22.15 21.00
N GLY A 533 -9.61 22.10 21.36
CA GLY A 533 -10.28 23.17 22.11
C GLY A 533 -9.61 23.45 23.45
N LEU A 534 -9.25 22.41 24.21
CA LEU A 534 -8.49 22.59 25.45
C LEU A 534 -7.13 23.27 25.21
N ALA A 535 -6.38 22.85 24.18
CA ALA A 535 -5.11 23.49 23.83
C ALA A 535 -5.30 24.98 23.48
N HIS A 536 -6.34 25.29 22.71
CA HIS A 536 -6.76 26.64 22.37
C HIS A 536 -7.06 27.48 23.61
N ASP A 537 -7.90 26.98 24.51
CA ASP A 537 -8.33 27.72 25.71
C ASP A 537 -7.17 27.95 26.68
N ILE A 538 -6.28 26.95 26.83
CA ILE A 538 -5.01 27.10 27.54
C ILE A 538 -4.23 28.27 26.93
N SER A 539 -4.03 28.28 25.61
CA SER A 539 -3.24 29.34 24.94
C SER A 539 -3.83 30.75 25.11
N ILE A 540 -5.15 30.88 25.23
CA ILE A 540 -5.80 32.17 25.50
C ILE A 540 -5.51 32.63 26.93
N GLN A 541 -5.56 31.73 27.90
CA GLN A 541 -5.37 32.05 29.32
C GLN A 541 -3.91 32.36 29.68
N HIS A 542 -2.94 31.79 28.95
CA HIS A 542 -1.52 32.13 29.12
C HIS A 542 -1.15 33.44 28.41
N HIS A 543 -1.39 34.57 29.06
CA HIS A 543 -1.07 35.91 28.53
C HIS A 543 0.44 36.25 28.50
N ASP A 544 1.30 35.38 29.02
CA ASP A 544 2.76 35.58 29.12
C ASP A 544 3.55 35.16 27.87
N GLY A 545 2.85 34.83 26.77
CA GLY A 545 3.45 34.40 25.50
C GLY A 545 3.95 32.96 25.51
N ARG A 546 3.48 32.14 26.45
CA ARG A 546 3.85 30.72 26.57
C ARG A 546 3.24 29.89 25.45
N LEU A 547 4.08 29.03 24.86
CA LEU A 547 3.64 28.07 23.85
C LEU A 547 3.02 26.84 24.52
N VAL A 548 1.93 26.34 23.95
CA VAL A 548 1.32 25.06 24.35
C VAL A 548 1.87 23.97 23.44
N THR A 549 2.52 22.97 24.03
CA THR A 549 3.00 21.81 23.26
C THR A 549 1.89 20.77 23.13
N PHE A 550 1.67 20.26 21.92
CA PHE A 550 0.69 19.22 21.65
C PHE A 550 1.34 18.07 20.88
N GLU A 551 1.44 16.90 21.50
CA GLU A 551 2.01 15.70 20.90
C GLU A 551 0.91 14.66 20.66
N LEU A 552 0.75 14.25 19.41
CA LEU A 552 -0.22 13.26 18.98
C LEU A 552 0.46 11.93 18.63
N VAL A 553 0.08 10.83 19.28
CA VAL A 553 0.78 9.54 19.17
C VAL A 553 -0.02 8.52 18.35
N PHE A 554 0.63 7.92 17.33
CA PHE A 554 0.05 6.93 16.41
C PHE A 554 0.88 5.64 16.33
N SER A 555 0.27 4.54 15.87
CA SER A 555 0.93 3.23 15.71
C SER A 555 1.21 2.90 14.24
N ILE A 556 2.23 2.09 13.96
CA ILE A 556 2.61 1.62 12.63
C ILE A 556 1.45 1.00 11.85
N ALA A 557 0.48 0.37 12.53
CA ALA A 557 -0.73 -0.18 11.90
C ALA A 557 -1.66 0.85 11.25
N THR A 558 -1.43 2.14 11.52
CA THR A 558 -2.15 3.26 10.92
C THR A 558 -1.43 3.86 9.71
N VAL A 559 -0.16 3.52 9.50
CA VAL A 559 0.69 4.03 8.40
C VAL A 559 1.27 2.93 7.51
N GLY A 560 1.20 1.66 7.93
CA GLY A 560 1.82 0.52 7.25
C GLY A 560 1.16 0.05 5.97
N HIS A 561 0.31 0.87 5.35
CA HIS A 561 -0.15 0.68 3.97
C HIS A 561 0.02 1.93 3.11
N HIS A 562 0.99 2.77 3.46
CA HIS A 562 1.41 3.87 2.62
C HIS A 562 2.45 3.36 1.62
N PRO A 563 2.21 3.34 0.28
CA PRO A 563 1.02 3.64 -0.50
C PRO A 563 0.46 2.40 -1.25
N LEU A 564 -0.32 1.54 -0.58
CA LEU A 564 -1.01 0.38 -1.20
C LEU A 564 -2.50 0.22 -0.77
N TRP A 565 -3.01 1.13 0.08
CA TRP A 565 -3.98 0.89 1.19
C TRP A 565 -5.01 1.96 1.56
N THR A 566 -5.49 2.78 0.64
CA THR A 566 -6.90 3.21 0.58
C THR A 566 -7.75 3.13 1.90
N GLY A 567 -7.69 4.17 2.76
CA GLY A 567 -8.74 4.58 3.73
C GLY A 567 -8.72 4.05 5.18
N LYS A 568 -8.06 4.77 6.10
CA LYS A 568 -8.25 4.67 7.57
C LYS A 568 -8.25 6.07 8.25
N PRO A 569 -8.98 6.27 9.36
CA PRO A 569 -9.33 7.59 9.94
C PRO A 569 -8.18 8.38 10.59
N VAL A 570 -6.96 7.84 10.59
CA VAL A 570 -5.85 8.38 11.39
C VAL A 570 -5.16 9.56 10.71
N TYR A 571 -5.32 9.68 9.40
CA TYR A 571 -4.93 10.88 8.65
C TYR A 571 -5.82 12.10 8.97
N ILE A 572 -7.07 11.89 9.43
CA ILE A 572 -7.96 12.99 9.78
C ILE A 572 -7.38 13.76 10.97
N CYS A 573 -6.86 13.08 12.00
CA CYS A 573 -6.30 13.77 13.17
C CYS A 573 -4.99 14.52 12.85
N GLU A 574 -4.12 13.97 11.99
CA GLU A 574 -2.94 14.70 11.48
C GLU A 574 -3.38 15.95 10.71
N ARG A 575 -4.37 15.83 9.81
CA ARG A 575 -4.96 16.97 9.08
C ARG A 575 -5.69 17.96 9.99
N MET A 576 -6.24 17.51 11.10
CA MET A 576 -6.82 18.41 12.11
C MET A 576 -5.73 19.28 12.74
N LEU A 577 -4.52 18.76 13.00
CA LEU A 577 -3.38 19.58 13.45
C LEU A 577 -2.99 20.64 12.40
N ASP A 578 -2.89 20.24 11.12
CA ASP A 578 -2.58 21.14 10.00
C ASP A 578 -3.59 22.29 9.86
N THR A 579 -4.88 21.97 10.04
CA THR A 579 -5.98 22.96 9.94
C THR A 579 -6.16 23.80 11.20
N THR A 580 -5.52 23.45 12.32
CA THR A 580 -5.65 24.13 13.63
C THR A 580 -4.29 24.60 14.16
N LEU A 581 -3.66 23.84 15.07
CA LEU A 581 -2.50 24.25 15.86
C LEU A 581 -1.31 24.65 14.98
N HIS A 582 -1.06 23.96 13.86
CA HIS A 582 0.05 24.30 12.94
C HIS A 582 -0.10 25.68 12.29
N ARG A 583 -1.32 26.25 12.22
CA ARG A 583 -1.55 27.60 11.67
C ARG A 583 -1.13 28.71 12.64
N TYR A 584 -0.93 28.39 13.92
CA TYR A 584 -0.57 29.36 14.96
C TYR A 584 0.74 28.96 15.68
N PRO A 585 1.89 28.92 14.97
CA PRO A 585 3.17 28.48 15.53
C PRO A 585 3.73 29.42 16.62
N HIS A 586 3.17 30.63 16.74
CA HIS A 586 3.49 31.57 17.80
C HIS A 586 2.71 31.30 19.12
N ARG A 587 1.80 30.33 19.11
CA ARG A 587 0.99 29.88 20.26
C ARG A 587 1.15 28.40 20.56
N PHE A 588 1.39 27.58 19.54
CA PHE A 588 1.46 26.12 19.68
C PHE A 588 2.76 25.53 19.13
N ARG A 589 3.18 24.44 19.77
CA ARG A 589 4.23 23.53 19.29
C ARG A 589 3.58 22.16 19.10
N ALA A 590 2.92 21.97 17.95
CA ALA A 590 2.21 20.73 17.65
C ALA A 590 3.08 19.75 16.86
N THR A 591 2.94 18.46 17.16
CA THR A 591 3.64 17.39 16.45
C THR A 591 2.83 16.08 16.46
N ALA A 592 3.01 15.28 15.42
CA ALA A 592 2.52 13.91 15.32
C ALA A 592 3.68 12.90 15.35
N VAL A 593 3.57 11.87 16.17
CA VAL A 593 4.60 10.84 16.36
C VAL A 593 4.06 9.48 15.93
N ARG A 594 4.68 8.87 14.93
CA ARG A 594 4.34 7.54 14.41
C ARG A 594 5.26 6.49 15.02
N LEU A 595 4.70 5.54 15.74
CA LEU A 595 5.43 4.51 16.49
C LEU A 595 5.53 3.21 15.71
N GLY A 596 6.72 2.59 15.72
CA GLY A 596 6.97 1.23 15.25
C GLY A 596 6.45 0.17 16.22
N GLN A 597 7.00 -1.05 16.10
CA GLN A 597 6.66 -2.11 17.04
C GLN A 597 7.21 -1.80 18.43
N ILE A 598 6.30 -1.62 19.40
CA ILE A 598 6.64 -1.47 20.81
C ILE A 598 6.84 -2.88 21.41
N ALA A 599 7.97 -3.08 22.07
CA ALA A 599 8.32 -4.31 22.77
C ALA A 599 8.19 -4.16 24.29
N GLY A 600 8.49 -5.23 25.02
CA GLY A 600 8.37 -5.28 26.47
C GLY A 600 9.37 -4.39 27.21
N SER A 601 9.21 -4.32 28.53
CA SER A 601 10.09 -3.55 29.40
C SER A 601 11.50 -4.13 29.50
N ARG A 602 12.51 -3.26 29.39
CA ARG A 602 13.93 -3.64 29.58
C ARG A 602 14.26 -4.08 31.00
N ILE A 603 13.49 -3.60 31.98
CA ILE A 603 13.77 -3.79 33.40
C ILE A 603 13.28 -5.16 33.87
N ASN A 604 12.04 -5.52 33.54
CA ASN A 604 11.36 -6.68 34.12
C ASN A 604 10.79 -7.66 33.09
N GLY A 605 11.05 -7.42 31.80
CA GLY A 605 10.59 -8.25 30.69
C GLY A 605 9.09 -8.22 30.43
N HIS A 606 8.32 -7.35 31.11
CA HIS A 606 6.87 -7.33 30.92
C HIS A 606 6.53 -6.84 29.52
N TRP A 607 6.00 -7.76 28.73
CA TRP A 607 5.42 -7.50 27.42
C TRP A 607 3.98 -8.04 27.45
N ASN A 608 3.01 -7.21 27.04
CA ASN A 608 1.60 -7.55 27.05
C ASN A 608 1.33 -8.87 26.29
N PRO A 609 0.84 -9.93 26.95
CA PRO A 609 0.61 -11.22 26.28
C PRO A 609 -0.55 -11.19 25.26
N MET A 610 -1.39 -10.15 25.33
CA MET A 610 -2.59 -10.00 24.50
C MET A 610 -2.30 -9.14 23.26
N GLU A 611 -1.24 -9.47 22.51
CA GLU A 611 -0.88 -8.77 21.29
C GLU A 611 -0.25 -9.70 20.25
N HIS A 612 -0.09 -9.19 19.02
CA HIS A 612 0.21 -10.01 17.87
C HIS A 612 1.56 -10.75 17.94
N VAL A 613 2.62 -10.12 18.46
CA VAL A 613 3.93 -10.79 18.63
C VAL A 613 3.84 -11.91 19.68
N SER A 614 3.18 -11.65 20.81
CA SER A 614 2.99 -12.65 21.87
C SER A 614 2.12 -13.82 21.40
N PHE A 615 1.08 -13.56 20.61
CA PHE A 615 0.23 -14.59 20.02
C PHE A 615 0.98 -15.47 19.04
N LEU A 616 1.81 -14.87 18.18
CA LEU A 616 2.70 -15.60 17.28
C LEU A 616 3.61 -16.55 18.06
N ILE A 617 4.29 -16.04 19.10
CA ILE A 617 5.20 -16.83 19.92
C ILE A 617 4.47 -17.95 20.69
N LYS A 618 3.27 -17.68 21.22
CA LYS A 618 2.43 -18.68 21.90
C LYS A 618 1.99 -19.79 20.95
N SER A 619 1.47 -19.42 19.78
CA SER A 619 1.11 -20.38 18.74
C SER A 619 2.31 -21.21 18.30
N SER A 620 3.48 -20.60 18.16
CA SER A 620 4.70 -21.34 17.82
C SER A 620 5.11 -22.38 18.86
N GLN A 621 4.96 -22.06 20.16
CA GLN A 621 5.18 -23.04 21.23
C GLN A 621 4.18 -24.21 21.11
N THR A 622 2.90 -23.92 20.87
CA THR A 622 1.85 -24.95 20.74
C THR A 622 2.03 -25.82 19.50
N LEU A 623 2.47 -25.24 18.39
CA LEU A 623 2.70 -25.94 17.12
C LEU A 623 4.05 -26.66 17.06
N GLY A 624 4.92 -26.47 18.06
CA GLY A 624 6.30 -27.00 18.07
C GLY A 624 7.19 -26.40 16.98
N ALA A 625 6.80 -25.28 16.38
CA ALA A 625 7.51 -24.66 15.27
C ALA A 625 7.41 -23.13 15.28
N LEU A 626 8.54 -22.46 15.04
CA LEU A 626 8.63 -21.02 14.78
C LEU A 626 8.63 -20.74 13.28
N PRO A 627 8.04 -19.63 12.82
CA PRO A 627 8.12 -19.21 11.44
C PRO A 627 9.50 -18.65 11.09
N ASP A 628 9.98 -18.96 9.89
CA ASP A 628 11.14 -18.32 9.27
C ASP A 628 10.71 -17.01 8.60
N PHE A 629 11.20 -15.88 9.13
CA PHE A 629 10.89 -14.55 8.62
C PHE A 629 12.05 -13.97 7.82
N PRO A 630 11.79 -13.39 6.63
CA PRO A 630 12.80 -12.65 5.90
C PRO A 630 13.15 -11.32 6.59
N GLY A 631 14.27 -10.71 6.18
CA GLY A 631 14.61 -9.33 6.52
C GLY A 631 14.91 -9.07 8.01
N THR A 632 14.42 -7.94 8.52
CA THR A 632 14.84 -7.39 9.83
C THR A 632 13.68 -6.96 10.71
N THR A 633 13.88 -7.05 12.02
CA THR A 633 12.95 -6.57 13.05
C THR A 633 13.46 -5.28 13.72
N GLY A 634 12.53 -4.37 14.02
CA GLY A 634 12.76 -3.05 14.61
C GLY A 634 12.06 -2.85 15.96
N TRP A 635 12.09 -3.86 16.83
CA TRP A 635 11.46 -3.80 18.16
C TRP A 635 12.05 -2.67 19.01
N THR A 636 11.18 -1.78 19.46
CA THR A 636 11.52 -0.66 20.36
C THR A 636 10.98 -0.98 21.75
N PRO A 637 11.81 -1.23 22.76
CA PRO A 637 11.33 -1.49 24.12
C PRO A 637 10.61 -0.27 24.74
N ASP A 638 10.37 -0.30 26.05
CA ASP A 638 9.73 0.79 26.80
C ASP A 638 10.43 2.16 26.70
N ASP A 639 11.64 2.23 26.14
CA ASP A 639 12.35 3.45 25.74
C ASP A 639 11.51 4.38 24.85
N VAL A 640 10.50 3.85 24.14
CA VAL A 640 9.53 4.65 23.35
C VAL A 640 8.87 5.75 24.19
N ALA A 641 8.59 5.50 25.48
CA ALA A 641 7.98 6.48 26.36
C ALA A 641 8.96 7.61 26.70
N ALA A 642 10.22 7.27 26.96
CA ALA A 642 11.26 8.25 27.21
C ALA A 642 11.46 9.14 25.98
N ALA A 643 11.50 8.54 24.78
CA ALA A 643 11.65 9.28 23.53
C ALA A 643 10.49 10.27 23.25
N LEU A 644 9.25 9.85 23.48
CA LEU A 644 8.07 10.72 23.39
C LEU A 644 8.17 11.90 24.37
N ILE A 645 8.46 11.62 25.65
CA ILE A 645 8.56 12.68 26.65
C ILE A 645 9.74 13.61 26.35
N GLU A 646 10.89 13.11 25.88
CA GLU A 646 12.04 13.94 25.48
C GLU A 646 11.72 14.89 24.33
N ILE A 647 10.99 14.43 23.32
CA ILE A 647 10.51 15.27 22.22
C ILE A 647 9.54 16.33 22.75
N ALA A 648 8.51 15.92 23.51
CA ALA A 648 7.51 16.83 24.05
C ALA A 648 8.13 17.91 24.94
N ILE A 649 9.11 17.56 25.78
CA ILE A 649 9.71 18.50 26.74
C ILE A 649 10.92 19.28 26.21
N GLN A 650 11.19 19.28 24.90
CA GLN A 650 12.23 20.11 24.33
C GLN A 650 12.10 21.59 24.80
N PRO A 651 13.22 22.30 25.00
CA PRO A 651 13.19 23.73 25.31
C PRO A 651 12.37 24.52 24.29
N ASP A 652 11.74 25.62 24.70
CA ASP A 652 10.86 26.41 23.82
C ASP A 652 11.58 27.06 22.64
N GLN A 653 12.91 27.15 22.71
CA GLN A 653 13.77 27.64 21.64
C GLN A 653 14.03 26.60 20.55
N VAL A 654 13.80 25.31 20.85
CA VAL A 654 13.98 24.21 19.90
C VAL A 654 12.70 24.05 19.08
N ALA A 655 12.80 24.27 17.77
CA ALA A 655 11.69 24.03 16.86
C ALA A 655 11.37 22.53 16.80
N LEU A 656 10.11 22.16 17.00
CA LEU A 656 9.69 20.76 16.81
C LEU A 656 9.37 20.50 15.34
N HIS A 657 9.64 19.28 14.89
CA HIS A 657 9.21 18.80 13.59
C HIS A 657 7.71 18.48 13.64
N PRO A 658 6.94 18.72 12.56
CA PRO A 658 5.51 18.39 12.52
C PRO A 658 5.26 16.88 12.58
N ILE A 659 6.21 16.06 12.11
CA ILE A 659 6.14 14.61 12.14
C ILE A 659 7.45 13.99 12.63
N TYR A 660 7.35 13.10 13.60
CA TYR A 660 8.41 12.20 14.07
C TYR A 660 8.06 10.75 13.81
N HIS A 661 9.08 9.92 13.57
CA HIS A 661 8.96 8.47 13.60
C HIS A 661 9.82 7.91 14.72
N ILE A 662 9.23 7.07 15.58
CA ILE A 662 9.95 6.35 16.63
C ILE A 662 9.91 4.86 16.30
N GLU A 663 11.08 4.32 16.01
CA GLU A 663 11.36 2.91 15.81
C GLU A 663 12.80 2.65 16.24
N ASN A 664 13.16 1.39 16.49
CA ASN A 664 14.55 1.05 16.77
C ASN A 664 15.42 1.35 15.53
N PRO A 665 16.35 2.32 15.62
CA PRO A 665 17.20 2.69 14.49
C PRO A 665 18.20 1.57 14.14
N LEU A 666 18.51 0.68 15.08
CA LEU A 666 19.41 -0.44 14.91
C LEU A 666 18.62 -1.74 14.83
N ARG A 667 18.03 -1.96 13.65
CA ARG A 667 17.29 -3.19 13.34
C ARG A 667 18.22 -4.41 13.33
N GLN A 668 17.66 -5.57 13.67
CA GLN A 668 18.39 -6.83 13.71
C GLN A 668 17.74 -7.89 12.81
N PRO A 669 18.50 -8.86 12.27
CA PRO A 669 17.94 -9.93 11.45
C PRO A 669 16.87 -10.73 12.20
N TRP A 670 15.78 -11.07 11.52
CA TRP A 670 14.76 -11.96 12.07
C TRP A 670 15.33 -13.36 12.35
N SER A 671 16.24 -13.86 11.52
CA SER A 671 16.91 -15.16 11.69
C SER A 671 17.61 -15.28 13.05
N GLY A 672 18.39 -14.28 13.44
CA GLY A 672 19.05 -14.24 14.76
C GLY A 672 18.03 -14.17 15.91
N THR A 673 16.97 -13.39 15.75
CA THR A 673 15.90 -13.28 16.77
C THR A 673 15.14 -14.60 16.92
N MET A 674 14.82 -15.28 15.81
CA MET A 674 14.15 -16.59 15.79
C MET A 674 15.03 -17.69 16.38
N ALA A 675 16.34 -17.67 16.11
CA ALA A 675 17.28 -18.62 16.72
C ALA A 675 17.29 -18.51 18.26
N VAL A 676 17.32 -17.28 18.80
CA VAL A 676 17.23 -17.05 20.25
C VAL A 676 15.88 -17.53 20.80
N LEU A 677 14.78 -17.24 20.11
CA LEU A 677 13.44 -17.69 20.53
C LEU A 677 13.34 -19.22 20.52
N ALA A 678 13.83 -19.88 19.47
CA ALA A 678 13.85 -21.34 19.37
C ALA A 678 14.64 -21.96 20.54
N ALA A 679 15.84 -21.45 20.81
CA ALA A 679 16.66 -21.90 21.93
C ALA A 679 16.04 -21.63 23.32
N THR A 680 15.13 -20.66 23.44
CA THR A 680 14.48 -20.31 24.72
C THR A 680 13.14 -21.03 24.94
N LEU A 681 12.47 -21.39 23.84
CA LEU A 681 11.18 -22.09 23.85
C LEU A 681 11.35 -23.62 23.84
N ALA A 682 12.46 -24.15 23.34
CA ALA A 682 12.73 -25.57 23.30
C ALA A 682 12.64 -26.21 24.69
N SER A 683 11.94 -27.34 24.75
CA SER A 683 11.89 -28.20 25.94
C SER A 683 13.02 -29.24 25.84
N PRO A 684 13.54 -29.81 26.95
CA PRO A 684 14.58 -30.84 26.89
C PRO A 684 14.21 -32.09 26.06
N GLN A 685 12.93 -32.26 25.74
CA GLN A 685 12.37 -33.41 25.05
C GLN A 685 11.99 -33.13 23.58
N ASP A 686 11.89 -31.85 23.17
CA ASP A 686 11.48 -31.45 21.80
C ASP A 686 12.17 -30.15 21.37
N ALA A 687 12.91 -30.21 20.26
CA ALA A 687 13.47 -29.03 19.62
C ALA A 687 12.38 -28.27 18.88
N THR A 688 12.18 -27.00 19.19
CA THR A 688 11.31 -26.12 18.40
C THR A 688 11.95 -25.89 17.03
N GLY A 689 11.37 -26.46 15.98
CA GLY A 689 11.85 -26.29 14.61
C GLY A 689 11.56 -24.89 14.07
N ILE A 690 12.38 -24.41 13.13
CA ILE A 690 12.06 -23.23 12.32
C ILE A 690 11.56 -23.73 10.96
N VAL A 691 10.37 -23.27 10.54
CA VAL A 691 9.72 -23.70 9.29
C VAL A 691 9.35 -22.48 8.44
N PRO A 692 9.23 -22.60 7.10
CA PRO A 692 8.83 -21.50 6.23
C PRO A 692 7.55 -20.81 6.74
N PHE A 693 7.50 -19.47 6.71
CA PHE A 693 6.37 -18.71 7.27
C PHE A 693 4.99 -19.15 6.76
N LYS A 694 4.85 -19.41 5.45
CA LYS A 694 3.59 -19.92 4.87
C LYS A 694 3.17 -21.25 5.45
N GLU A 695 4.12 -22.16 5.66
CA GLU A 695 3.86 -23.45 6.30
C GLU A 695 3.43 -23.25 7.76
N TRP A 696 4.08 -22.34 8.48
CA TRP A 696 3.69 -22.01 9.85
C TRP A 696 2.26 -21.46 9.93
N VAL A 697 1.86 -20.54 9.03
CA VAL A 697 0.49 -20.02 8.95
C VAL A 697 -0.51 -21.14 8.65
N GLN A 698 -0.17 -22.05 7.75
CA GLN A 698 -1.01 -23.23 7.46
C GLN A 698 -1.21 -24.10 8.72
N ARG A 699 -0.15 -24.35 9.48
CA ARG A 699 -0.23 -25.08 10.76
C ARG A 699 -1.10 -24.35 11.80
N VAL A 700 -1.07 -23.01 11.82
CA VAL A 700 -1.97 -22.20 12.66
C VAL A 700 -3.44 -22.43 12.25
N CYS A 701 -3.73 -22.52 10.96
CA CYS A 701 -5.08 -22.75 10.43
C CYS A 701 -5.59 -24.18 10.65
N ASP A 702 -4.71 -25.17 10.51
CA ASP A 702 -5.04 -26.60 10.58
C ASP A 702 -5.15 -27.16 12.00
N TRP A 703 -4.76 -26.38 13.02
CA TRP A 703 -4.84 -26.79 14.41
C TRP A 703 -6.28 -27.17 14.82
N PRO A 704 -6.52 -28.35 15.45
CA PRO A 704 -7.87 -28.84 15.74
C PRO A 704 -8.70 -27.84 16.55
N ARG A 705 -9.91 -27.53 16.07
CA ARG A 705 -10.84 -26.59 16.73
C ARG A 705 -11.39 -27.20 18.03
N ARG A 706 -10.70 -27.00 19.16
CA ARG A 706 -11.15 -27.47 20.48
C ARG A 706 -11.35 -26.31 21.45
N GLU A 707 -12.39 -25.49 21.28
CA GLU A 707 -12.81 -24.43 22.23
C GLU A 707 -11.72 -23.40 22.67
N ASP A 708 -10.50 -23.48 22.14
CA ASP A 708 -9.26 -22.82 22.60
C ASP A 708 -8.67 -21.88 21.54
N ASN A 709 -9.46 -21.41 20.58
CA ASN A 709 -9.08 -20.39 19.59
C ASN A 709 -9.34 -18.95 20.09
N GLY A 710 -9.41 -18.78 21.42
CA GLY A 710 -9.56 -17.50 22.07
C GLY A 710 -8.21 -16.79 22.30
N PRO A 711 -8.23 -15.51 22.69
CA PRO A 711 -7.01 -14.75 23.03
C PRO A 711 -6.16 -15.38 24.14
N GLU A 712 -6.76 -16.21 24.99
CA GLU A 712 -6.12 -16.94 26.10
C GLU A 712 -5.92 -18.43 25.78
N GLY A 713 -6.20 -18.82 24.54
CA GLY A 713 -6.16 -20.19 24.07
C GLY A 713 -4.75 -20.72 23.76
N ALA A 714 -4.67 -21.97 23.32
CA ALA A 714 -3.39 -22.57 22.95
C ALA A 714 -2.82 -21.98 21.65
N ASN A 715 -3.68 -21.66 20.68
CA ASN A 715 -3.28 -21.16 19.36
C ASN A 715 -3.91 -19.78 19.04
N PRO A 716 -3.55 -18.70 19.75
CA PRO A 716 -4.14 -17.38 19.55
C PRO A 716 -3.71 -16.71 18.22
N GLY A 717 -2.68 -17.21 17.55
CA GLY A 717 -2.28 -16.82 16.19
C GLY A 717 -3.39 -16.97 15.16
N TYR A 718 -4.37 -17.85 15.41
CA TYR A 718 -5.57 -17.96 14.57
C TYR A 718 -6.36 -16.64 14.43
N LEU A 719 -6.34 -15.80 15.47
CA LEU A 719 -6.99 -14.49 15.45
C LEU A 719 -6.31 -13.49 14.49
N LEU A 720 -5.10 -13.82 14.04
CA LEU A 720 -4.22 -12.96 13.27
C LEU A 720 -4.02 -13.42 11.84
N VAL A 721 -4.65 -14.51 11.38
CA VAL A 721 -4.40 -15.09 10.04
C VAL A 721 -4.45 -14.04 8.93
N ASP A 722 -5.54 -13.25 8.85
CA ASP A 722 -5.66 -12.16 7.87
C ASP A 722 -4.49 -11.14 7.96
N PHE A 723 -4.01 -10.86 9.17
CA PHE A 723 -2.91 -9.92 9.40
C PHE A 723 -1.55 -10.55 9.04
N LEU A 724 -1.33 -11.80 9.42
CA LEU A 724 -0.13 -12.57 9.14
C LEU A 724 0.08 -12.75 7.64
N GLU A 725 -0.97 -13.10 6.90
CA GLU A 725 -0.91 -13.33 5.45
C GLU A 725 -0.71 -12.04 4.66
N SER A 726 -1.47 -10.99 4.97
CA SER A 726 -1.52 -9.80 4.10
C SER A 726 -0.66 -8.63 4.55
N ASN A 727 -0.13 -8.61 5.78
CA ASN A 727 0.47 -7.40 6.37
C ASN A 727 1.81 -7.62 7.10
N PHE A 728 1.98 -8.78 7.75
CA PHE A 728 3.07 -8.97 8.71
C PHE A 728 4.44 -8.86 8.06
N ILE A 729 4.65 -9.46 6.88
CA ILE A 729 5.95 -9.36 6.17
C ILE A 729 6.29 -7.90 5.83
N HIS A 730 5.35 -7.16 5.26
CA HIS A 730 5.58 -5.77 4.91
C HIS A 730 5.87 -4.92 6.16
N MET A 731 5.02 -5.02 7.19
CA MET A 731 5.09 -4.13 8.35
C MET A 731 6.15 -4.52 9.38
N SER A 732 6.43 -5.80 9.55
CA SER A 732 7.24 -6.33 10.66
C SER A 732 8.56 -6.96 10.20
N CYS A 733 8.75 -7.24 8.90
CA CYS A 733 9.94 -7.91 8.36
C CYS A 733 10.84 -7.02 7.50
N GLY A 734 10.64 -5.69 7.58
CA GLY A 734 11.52 -4.71 6.93
C GLY A 734 11.03 -4.14 5.61
N GLY A 735 9.82 -4.49 5.18
CA GLY A 735 9.14 -3.89 4.01
C GLY A 735 8.68 -2.45 4.23
N LEU A 736 8.57 -2.00 5.49
CA LEU A 736 8.34 -0.61 5.87
C LEU A 736 9.46 -0.16 6.81
N ARG A 737 10.24 0.84 6.40
CA ARG A 737 11.28 1.48 7.22
C ARG A 737 10.88 2.91 7.54
N MET A 738 10.91 3.27 8.82
CA MET A 738 10.58 4.62 9.25
C MET A 738 11.85 5.44 9.49
N GLY A 739 11.87 6.67 8.98
CA GLY A 739 13.01 7.59 9.12
C GLY A 739 13.08 8.17 10.52
N THR A 740 13.98 7.65 11.37
CA THR A 740 14.09 8.06 12.79
C THR A 740 15.00 9.26 13.03
N ALA A 741 15.61 9.85 11.99
CA ALA A 741 16.61 10.92 12.12
C ALA A 741 16.11 12.11 12.96
N LYS A 742 14.90 12.59 12.68
CA LYS A 742 14.25 13.69 13.43
C LYS A 742 14.03 13.34 14.90
N ALA A 743 13.60 12.11 15.19
CA ALA A 743 13.33 11.70 16.56
C ALA A 743 14.64 11.53 17.35
N ARG A 744 15.70 11.03 16.72
CA ARG A 744 17.05 10.91 17.31
C ARG A 744 17.70 12.27 17.58
N GLU A 745 17.38 13.29 16.78
CA GLU A 745 17.81 14.66 17.03
C GLU A 745 17.32 15.17 18.39
N HIS A 746 16.05 14.86 18.75
CA HIS A 746 15.40 15.39 19.96
C HIS A 746 15.21 14.37 21.09
N SER A 747 15.63 13.12 20.89
CA SER A 747 15.63 12.07 21.92
C SER A 747 17.01 11.42 22.00
N PRO A 748 17.82 11.80 23.01
CA PRO A 748 19.04 11.08 23.34
C PRO A 748 18.80 9.59 23.60
N THR A 749 17.68 9.22 24.22
CA THR A 749 17.32 7.81 24.45
C THR A 749 17.23 7.05 23.14
N LEU A 750 16.50 7.59 22.15
CA LEU A 750 16.37 6.94 20.85
C LEU A 750 17.68 6.96 20.06
N ALA A 751 18.47 8.02 20.17
CA ALA A 751 19.76 8.14 19.50
C ALA A 751 20.77 7.09 19.97
N GLN A 752 20.70 6.68 21.23
CA GLN A 752 21.57 5.69 21.87
C GLN A 752 20.98 4.27 21.88
N LEU A 753 19.77 4.08 21.34
CA LEU A 753 19.09 2.80 21.39
C LEU A 753 19.82 1.75 20.53
N GLY A 754 20.21 0.66 21.20
CA GLY A 754 20.84 -0.51 20.59
C GLY A 754 19.85 -1.54 20.02
N PRO A 755 20.36 -2.59 19.35
CA PRO A 755 19.56 -3.77 19.04
C PRO A 755 19.02 -4.43 20.31
N VAL A 756 17.91 -5.17 20.18
CA VAL A 756 17.31 -5.91 21.30
C VAL A 756 18.18 -7.13 21.59
N SER A 757 18.91 -7.09 22.71
CA SER A 757 19.85 -8.15 23.09
C SER A 757 19.17 -9.50 23.33
N GLU A 758 19.93 -10.57 23.13
CA GLU A 758 19.49 -11.93 23.44
C GLU A 758 19.01 -12.07 24.89
N THR A 759 19.73 -11.48 25.86
CA THR A 759 19.34 -11.48 27.28
C THR A 759 17.94 -10.89 27.47
N LEU A 760 17.62 -9.83 26.75
CA LEU A 760 16.33 -9.17 26.85
C LEU A 760 15.21 -10.00 26.18
N ILE A 761 15.48 -10.62 25.03
CA ILE A 761 14.54 -11.58 24.40
C ILE A 761 14.22 -12.73 25.36
N ARG A 762 15.25 -13.29 26.01
CA ARG A 762 15.10 -14.35 27.01
C ARG A 762 14.30 -13.87 28.23
N LEU A 763 14.50 -12.63 28.64
CA LEU A 763 13.74 -12.01 29.73
C LEU A 763 12.26 -11.88 29.39
N TYR A 764 11.90 -11.52 28.15
CA TYR A 764 10.51 -11.50 27.69
C TYR A 764 9.85 -12.88 27.77
N VAL A 765 10.53 -13.91 27.24
CA VAL A 765 10.03 -15.30 27.28
C VAL A 765 9.87 -15.78 28.72
N SER A 766 10.87 -15.54 29.58
CA SER A 766 10.80 -15.86 31.01
C SER A 766 9.62 -15.17 31.68
N LYS A 767 9.37 -13.90 31.36
CA LYS A 767 8.23 -13.18 31.90
C LYS A 767 6.89 -13.76 31.45
N TRP A 768 6.75 -14.14 30.18
CA TRP A 768 5.56 -14.83 29.69
C TRP A 768 5.34 -16.21 30.33
N LYS A 769 6.41 -16.97 30.61
CA LYS A 769 6.34 -18.22 31.39
C LYS A 769 5.88 -17.97 32.83
N ASN A 770 6.46 -16.97 33.49
CA ASN A 770 6.05 -16.57 34.85
C ASN A 770 4.59 -16.10 34.94
N MET A 771 4.08 -15.49 33.87
CA MET A 771 2.66 -15.11 33.73
C MET A 771 1.75 -16.29 33.42
N ARG A 772 2.30 -17.51 33.27
CA ARG A 772 1.61 -18.73 32.79
C ARG A 772 0.96 -18.56 31.42
N PHE A 773 1.47 -17.62 30.62
CA PHE A 773 1.05 -17.44 29.23
C PHE A 773 1.75 -18.47 28.34
N LEU A 774 3.06 -18.62 28.50
CA LEU A 774 3.83 -19.73 27.90
C LEU A 774 4.00 -20.86 28.92
N ALA A 775 4.10 -22.09 28.40
CA ALA A 775 4.46 -23.28 29.17
C ALA A 775 5.92 -23.26 29.62
#